data_AF-A0A094BUX5-F1
#
_entry.id   AF-A0A094BUX5-F1
#
_cell.length_a   1.000
_cell.length_b   1.000
_cell.length_c   1.000
_cell.angle_alpha   90.00
_cell.angle_beta   90.00
_cell.angle_gamma   90.00
#
_symmetry.space_group_name_H-M   'P 1'
#
loop_
_entity.id
_entity.type
_entity.pdbx_description
1 polymer ?
#
loop_
_entity_poly.entity_id
_entity_poly.type
_entity_poly.pdbx_seq_one_letter_code
_entity_poly.pdbx_strand_id
1 'polypeptide(L)'
;MKESRLGLLSPFRFAAGTVLLVALQQWPRRWLLSGAPILQFFILHGNSRGYRVLPLTGLWTMFTTLHLIYAIASTSWLLYWVFAALCYLSIFLTCIFQYQIVGEFVRKKFRFLLKQLHFIDDKVAFFHIPALEIDTDVDGLMVLRGVTFSITTLSFTVHGVEVGIKLSDDMELAIQTEKVTVSLFRRIEIGDCFANVKGGQYEMTFGCIPGDTHDEDGDAVFVEDTPLLRAASGKGSLRGRSITKMTKDLTDDNAPDDASIGSGLESMEKLPLDNEGAAERYRNVLGFIRDTSSVQESLAHIHKLSKTPNRYTEKDCDSIDANALRAAICSELHQKPSVPHPPRKSIKVTTLQNGLPPPVRKLLHRLPMLLRILLNLLSYFHPVKISSITATASGRWINMMLEKEVFKDYWEHDSEIRHLRERISLWLTDANFTVELGGINGLAQVPIMSSDDIICQLDLEDVMAYRTLPREANLNRVIQLGGADATFTVPSFLLPHHEHILPRISSNKDKYELQTSINDARSKPKKVQGEYDLEQADRDEANVKLSAHVRLPAVFDQELLDCAAALVKVTKVIEIESGPNAMETEVSGLRDFTKALNKTAKDGIKKAMVSGVVNDRWIARLVGKITKKLETAHGDVGYSTGIPVPLEGYRKPYLETEGDKLLP
;
A
#
# COMPACT_ATOMS: atom_id res chain seq x y z
N MET A 1 26.83 -12.59 -42.23
CA MET A 1 27.69 -13.79 -42.12
C MET A 1 27.09 -14.91 -42.99
N LYS A 2 27.77 -15.28 -44.09
CA LYS A 2 27.36 -16.29 -45.08
C LYS A 2 27.89 -17.69 -44.72
N GLU A 3 27.63 -18.17 -43.50
CA GLU A 3 27.97 -19.53 -43.11
C GLU A 3 26.68 -20.36 -43.01
N SER A 4 26.32 -21.13 -44.04
CA SER A 4 25.37 -22.27 -43.95
C SER A 4 24.91 -22.86 -45.31
N ARG A 5 25.75 -22.88 -46.36
CA ARG A 5 25.40 -23.61 -47.59
C ARG A 5 25.89 -25.06 -47.63
N LEU A 6 26.74 -25.50 -46.69
CA LEU A 6 27.23 -26.88 -46.62
C LEU A 6 27.08 -27.42 -45.19
N GLY A 7 26.15 -28.38 -45.01
CA GLY A 7 25.92 -29.10 -43.75
C GLY A 7 24.43 -29.33 -43.43
N LEU A 8 24.15 -30.20 -42.44
CA LEU A 8 22.83 -30.50 -41.85
C LEU A 8 22.07 -29.26 -41.30
N LEU A 9 22.70 -28.08 -41.34
CA LEU A 9 22.15 -26.77 -40.96
C LEU A 9 21.11 -26.23 -41.96
N SER A 10 20.95 -26.85 -43.14
CA SER A 10 19.83 -26.51 -44.02
C SER A 10 18.54 -27.20 -43.53
N PRO A 11 17.45 -26.45 -43.28
CA PRO A 11 16.24 -26.97 -42.64
C PRO A 11 15.61 -28.13 -43.41
N PHE A 12 15.62 -28.08 -44.75
CA PHE A 12 15.03 -29.13 -45.58
C PHE A 12 15.86 -30.43 -45.60
N ARG A 13 17.19 -30.37 -45.49
CA ARG A 13 18.02 -31.59 -45.37
C ARG A 13 17.87 -32.23 -43.99
N PHE A 14 17.75 -31.41 -42.94
CA PHE A 14 17.42 -31.90 -41.60
C PHE A 14 16.07 -32.61 -41.60
N ALA A 15 15.02 -31.99 -42.16
CA ALA A 15 13.71 -32.61 -42.27
C ALA A 15 13.75 -33.93 -43.06
N ALA A 16 14.39 -33.97 -44.22
CA ALA A 16 14.56 -35.19 -45.01
C ALA A 16 15.31 -36.29 -44.24
N GLY A 17 16.37 -35.92 -43.53
CA GLY A 17 17.11 -36.84 -42.66
C GLY A 17 16.26 -37.40 -41.52
N THR A 18 15.47 -36.55 -40.84
CA THR A 18 14.56 -37.01 -39.77
C THR A 18 13.45 -37.94 -40.27
N VAL A 19 12.86 -37.66 -41.44
CA VAL A 19 11.84 -38.52 -42.05
C VAL A 19 12.42 -39.87 -42.45
N LEU A 20 13.62 -39.87 -43.05
CA LEU A 20 14.33 -41.10 -43.38
C LEU A 20 14.67 -41.92 -42.12
N LEU A 21 15.09 -41.27 -41.03
CA LEU A 21 15.40 -41.93 -39.77
C LEU A 21 14.16 -42.58 -39.13
N VAL A 22 13.01 -41.89 -39.17
CA VAL A 22 11.72 -42.39 -38.66
C VAL A 22 11.16 -43.53 -39.52
N ALA A 23 11.45 -43.53 -40.82
CA ALA A 23 11.07 -44.61 -41.74
C ALA A 23 11.91 -45.88 -41.53
N LEU A 24 13.20 -45.72 -41.23
CA LEU A 24 14.14 -46.83 -41.06
C LEU A 24 14.14 -47.43 -39.64
N GLN A 25 13.82 -46.64 -38.61
CA GLN A 25 13.92 -47.07 -37.21
C GLN A 25 12.70 -46.68 -36.38
N GLN A 26 12.38 -47.47 -35.35
CA GLN A 26 11.19 -47.26 -34.51
C GLN A 26 11.43 -46.30 -33.33
N TRP A 27 12.65 -46.24 -32.77
CA TRP A 27 12.99 -45.36 -31.65
C TRP A 27 12.81 -43.85 -31.94
N PRO A 28 13.05 -43.32 -33.16
CA PRO A 28 12.87 -41.90 -33.46
C PRO A 28 11.41 -41.43 -33.41
N ARG A 29 10.44 -42.35 -33.39
CA ARG A 29 9.01 -42.00 -33.32
C ARG A 29 8.67 -41.27 -32.01
N ARG A 30 9.24 -41.73 -30.89
CA ARG A 30 9.06 -41.08 -29.58
C ARG A 30 9.78 -39.73 -29.51
N TRP A 31 10.93 -39.61 -30.17
CA TRP A 31 11.64 -38.34 -30.30
C TRP A 31 10.87 -37.34 -31.17
N LEU A 32 10.26 -37.79 -32.28
CA LEU A 32 9.39 -36.94 -33.12
C LEU A 32 8.15 -36.46 -32.36
N LEU A 33 7.49 -37.35 -31.61
CA LEU A 33 6.31 -37.03 -30.81
C LEU A 33 6.58 -35.99 -29.72
N SER A 34 7.80 -35.94 -29.18
CA SER A 34 8.20 -34.93 -28.19
C SER A 34 8.21 -33.49 -28.70
N GLY A 35 8.18 -33.28 -30.03
CA GLY A 35 8.22 -31.95 -30.64
C GLY A 35 9.61 -31.31 -30.72
N ALA A 36 10.64 -31.86 -30.08
CA ALA A 36 12.02 -31.35 -30.15
C ALA A 36 12.57 -31.21 -31.59
N PRO A 37 12.47 -32.23 -32.49
CA PRO A 37 12.93 -32.07 -33.87
C PRO A 37 12.09 -31.08 -34.68
N ILE A 38 10.81 -30.92 -34.35
CA ILE A 38 9.91 -29.95 -35.01
C ILE A 38 10.31 -28.52 -34.63
N LEU A 39 10.59 -28.28 -33.35
CA LEU A 39 11.10 -27.01 -32.85
C LEU A 39 12.46 -26.65 -33.48
N GLN A 40 13.36 -27.62 -33.58
CA GLN A 40 14.66 -27.45 -34.25
C GLN A 40 14.50 -27.06 -35.73
N PHE A 41 13.56 -27.69 -36.45
CA PHE A 41 13.27 -27.35 -37.83
C PHE A 41 12.80 -25.90 -37.99
N PHE A 42 11.86 -25.45 -37.16
CA PHE A 42 11.36 -24.07 -37.23
C PHE A 42 12.47 -23.06 -36.93
N ILE A 43 13.30 -23.29 -35.90
CA ILE A 43 14.44 -22.41 -35.58
C ILE A 43 15.46 -22.34 -36.74
N LEU A 44 15.77 -23.48 -37.38
CA LEU A 44 16.66 -23.52 -38.55
C LEU A 44 16.07 -22.78 -39.76
N HIS A 45 14.77 -22.90 -39.97
CA HIS A 45 14.07 -22.24 -41.07
C HIS A 45 13.91 -20.73 -40.83
N GLY A 46 13.67 -20.30 -39.59
CA GLY A 46 13.70 -18.88 -39.21
C GLY A 46 15.09 -18.27 -39.42
N ASN A 47 16.16 -19.00 -39.08
CA ASN A 47 17.54 -18.58 -39.31
C ASN A 47 17.88 -18.44 -40.80
N SER A 48 17.41 -19.36 -41.66
CA SER A 48 17.68 -19.27 -43.11
C SER A 48 16.98 -18.08 -43.78
N ARG A 49 15.87 -17.60 -43.20
CA ARG A 49 15.13 -16.41 -43.65
C ARG A 49 15.56 -15.11 -42.96
N GLY A 50 16.47 -15.16 -41.98
CA GLY A 50 16.98 -13.99 -41.27
C GLY A 50 16.12 -13.49 -40.10
N TYR A 51 15.03 -14.17 -39.75
CA TYR A 51 14.12 -13.81 -38.65
C TYR A 51 14.35 -14.71 -37.42
N ARG A 52 15.59 -14.76 -36.91
CA ARG A 52 15.95 -15.70 -35.83
C ARG A 52 15.46 -15.23 -34.46
N VAL A 53 14.79 -16.12 -33.73
CA VAL A 53 14.47 -15.95 -32.31
C VAL A 53 15.72 -16.24 -31.46
N LEU A 54 16.05 -15.35 -30.51
CA LEU A 54 17.25 -15.38 -29.65
C LEU A 54 18.59 -15.35 -30.44
N PRO A 55 18.89 -14.26 -31.16
CA PRO A 55 20.07 -14.15 -32.02
C PRO A 55 21.41 -14.17 -31.26
N LEU A 56 21.41 -13.87 -29.95
CA LEU A 56 22.62 -13.84 -29.12
C LEU A 56 23.20 -15.23 -28.81
N THR A 57 22.42 -16.30 -28.95
CA THR A 57 22.86 -17.66 -28.61
C THR A 57 23.35 -18.43 -29.84
N GLY A 58 24.31 -19.33 -29.71
CA GLY A 58 24.73 -20.21 -30.81
C GLY A 58 23.63 -21.21 -31.18
N LEU A 59 23.47 -21.55 -32.47
CA LEU A 59 22.50 -22.59 -32.89
C LEU A 59 22.85 -23.96 -32.30
N TRP A 60 24.14 -24.29 -32.32
CA TRP A 60 24.65 -25.55 -31.78
C TRP A 60 24.35 -25.68 -30.29
N THR A 61 24.63 -24.65 -29.50
CA THR A 61 24.37 -24.65 -28.06
C THR A 61 22.90 -24.87 -27.75
N MET A 62 21.98 -24.27 -28.53
CA MET A 62 20.54 -24.48 -28.34
C MET A 62 20.07 -25.88 -28.71
N PHE A 63 20.58 -26.46 -29.78
CA PHE A 63 20.19 -27.82 -30.17
C PHE A 63 20.78 -28.87 -29.23
N THR A 64 22.02 -28.68 -28.77
CA THR A 64 22.64 -29.59 -27.80
C THR A 64 21.91 -29.54 -26.46
N THR A 65 21.52 -28.35 -25.97
CA THR A 65 20.76 -28.26 -24.72
C THR A 65 19.36 -28.85 -24.88
N LEU A 66 18.66 -28.58 -25.99
CA LEU A 66 17.34 -29.15 -26.25
C LEU A 66 17.37 -30.69 -26.27
N HIS A 67 18.36 -31.29 -26.95
CA HIS A 67 18.49 -32.76 -27.01
C HIS A 67 19.00 -33.36 -25.71
N LEU A 68 19.84 -32.66 -24.95
CA LEU A 68 20.25 -33.08 -23.61
C LEU A 68 19.05 -33.11 -22.65
N ILE A 69 18.20 -32.07 -22.69
CA ILE A 69 16.98 -32.02 -21.88
C ILE A 69 16.01 -33.12 -22.31
N TYR A 70 15.85 -33.37 -23.62
CA TYR A 70 15.06 -34.50 -24.09
C TYR A 70 15.60 -35.84 -23.58
N ALA A 71 16.91 -36.07 -23.61
CA ALA A 71 17.52 -37.30 -23.13
C ALA A 71 17.18 -37.53 -21.64
N ILE A 72 17.34 -36.49 -20.81
CA ILE A 72 16.97 -36.53 -19.39
C ILE A 72 15.46 -36.75 -19.22
N ALA A 73 14.63 -36.02 -19.96
CA ALA A 73 13.17 -36.07 -19.86
C ALA A 73 12.58 -37.39 -20.33
N SER A 74 13.22 -38.06 -21.29
CA SER A 74 12.77 -39.32 -21.87
C SER A 74 12.81 -40.51 -20.90
N THR A 75 13.54 -40.37 -19.78
CA THR A 75 13.68 -41.39 -18.73
C THR A 75 12.40 -41.59 -17.92
N SER A 76 11.53 -40.57 -17.84
CA SER A 76 10.27 -40.61 -17.10
C SER A 76 9.08 -40.30 -18.00
N TRP A 77 7.98 -41.02 -17.81
CA TRP A 77 6.75 -40.81 -18.59
C TRP A 77 6.14 -39.42 -18.34
N LEU A 78 6.10 -38.97 -17.08
CA LEU A 78 5.55 -37.66 -16.71
C LEU A 78 6.42 -36.53 -17.26
N LEU A 79 7.74 -36.62 -17.06
CA LEU A 79 8.70 -35.61 -17.49
C LEU A 79 8.72 -35.49 -19.02
N TYR A 80 8.56 -36.60 -19.74
CA TYR A 80 8.40 -36.62 -21.19
C TYR A 80 7.18 -35.82 -21.66
N TRP A 81 6.01 -35.99 -21.02
CA TRP A 81 4.80 -35.23 -21.39
C TRP A 81 4.89 -33.75 -21.05
N VAL A 82 5.48 -33.41 -19.90
CA VAL A 82 5.75 -32.00 -19.52
C VAL A 82 6.70 -31.36 -20.52
N PHE A 83 7.79 -32.04 -20.87
CA PHE A 83 8.74 -31.58 -21.89
C PHE A 83 8.08 -31.42 -23.26
N ALA A 84 7.24 -32.37 -23.67
CA ALA A 84 6.50 -32.29 -24.93
C ALA A 84 5.57 -31.07 -24.95
N ALA A 85 4.79 -30.86 -23.88
CA ALA A 85 3.90 -29.70 -23.77
C ALA A 85 4.67 -28.37 -23.88
N LEU A 86 5.81 -28.25 -23.19
CA LEU A 86 6.69 -27.08 -23.28
C LEU A 86 7.30 -26.90 -24.67
N CYS A 87 7.67 -27.99 -25.35
CA CYS A 87 8.16 -27.94 -26.72
C CYS A 87 7.09 -27.46 -27.70
N TYR A 88 5.85 -27.96 -27.61
CA TYR A 88 4.75 -27.51 -28.47
C TYR A 88 4.37 -26.05 -28.20
N LEU A 89 4.39 -25.61 -26.94
CA LEU A 89 4.22 -24.20 -26.60
C LEU A 89 5.32 -23.32 -27.21
N SER A 90 6.57 -23.78 -27.14
CA SER A 90 7.72 -23.10 -27.74
C SER A 90 7.65 -23.07 -29.27
N ILE A 91 7.14 -24.13 -29.91
CA ILE A 91 6.88 -24.16 -31.36
C ILE A 91 5.85 -23.09 -31.72
N PHE A 92 4.75 -22.99 -30.97
CA PHE A 92 3.73 -21.98 -31.21
C PHE A 92 4.29 -20.56 -31.09
N LEU A 93 5.05 -20.28 -30.03
CA LEU A 93 5.69 -18.97 -29.81
C LEU A 93 6.72 -18.65 -30.92
N THR A 94 7.60 -19.59 -31.25
CA THR A 94 8.58 -19.39 -32.33
C THR A 94 7.90 -19.15 -33.67
N CYS A 95 6.80 -19.85 -33.98
CA CYS A 95 6.02 -19.62 -35.19
C CYS A 95 5.41 -18.22 -35.25
N ILE A 96 4.90 -17.68 -34.14
CA ILE A 96 4.35 -16.31 -34.07
C ILE A 96 5.44 -15.28 -34.39
N PHE A 97 6.64 -15.42 -33.84
CA PHE A 97 7.72 -14.45 -34.02
C PHE A 97 8.42 -14.55 -35.38
N GLN A 98 8.51 -15.76 -35.96
CA GLN A 98 9.26 -16.00 -37.19
C GLN A 98 8.42 -15.90 -38.47
N TYR A 99 7.10 -16.11 -38.38
CA TYR A 99 6.21 -16.13 -39.55
C TYR A 99 5.09 -15.11 -39.40
N GLN A 100 5.16 -14.06 -40.23
CA GLN A 100 4.13 -13.02 -40.28
C GLN A 100 2.74 -13.59 -40.57
N ILE A 101 2.62 -14.59 -41.45
CA ILE A 101 1.34 -15.23 -41.80
C ILE A 101 0.68 -15.87 -40.57
N VAL A 102 1.47 -16.55 -39.72
CA VAL A 102 0.96 -17.18 -38.50
C VAL A 102 0.59 -16.12 -37.47
N GLY A 103 1.44 -15.10 -37.32
CA GLY A 103 1.14 -13.93 -36.48
C GLY A 103 -0.16 -13.21 -36.91
N GLU A 104 -0.36 -13.01 -38.22
CA GLU A 104 -1.57 -12.41 -38.78
C GLU A 104 -2.80 -13.30 -38.60
N PHE A 105 -2.67 -14.61 -38.77
CA PHE A 105 -3.76 -15.56 -38.53
C PHE A 105 -4.17 -15.58 -37.05
N VAL A 106 -3.20 -15.63 -36.14
CA VAL A 106 -3.44 -15.56 -34.69
C VAL A 106 -4.07 -14.22 -34.33
N ARG A 107 -3.55 -13.10 -34.85
CA ARG A 107 -4.17 -11.77 -34.68
C ARG A 107 -5.59 -11.73 -35.24
N LYS A 108 -5.87 -12.34 -36.38
CA LYS A 108 -7.22 -12.38 -37.00
C LYS A 108 -8.19 -13.24 -36.20
N LYS A 109 -7.74 -14.37 -35.65
CA LYS A 109 -8.55 -15.24 -34.77
C LYS A 109 -8.76 -14.61 -33.39
N PHE A 110 -7.74 -13.93 -32.85
CA PHE A 110 -7.84 -13.12 -31.65
C PHE A 110 -8.83 -11.97 -31.88
N ARG A 111 -8.73 -11.22 -32.98
CA ARG A 111 -9.74 -10.20 -33.38
C ARG A 111 -11.15 -10.79 -33.56
N PHE A 112 -11.28 -12.03 -34.01
CA PHE A 112 -12.58 -12.69 -34.14
C PHE A 112 -13.17 -13.11 -32.79
N LEU A 113 -12.34 -13.59 -31.86
CA LEU A 113 -12.73 -13.91 -30.47
C LEU A 113 -13.01 -12.64 -29.65
N LEU A 114 -12.27 -11.57 -29.93
CA LEU A 114 -12.45 -10.24 -29.34
C LEU A 114 -13.36 -9.34 -30.19
N LYS A 115 -14.29 -9.89 -30.99
CA LYS A 115 -15.19 -9.11 -31.88
C LYS A 115 -16.08 -8.04 -31.21
N GLN A 116 -16.06 -7.91 -29.89
CA GLN A 116 -16.68 -6.79 -29.14
C GLN A 116 -15.69 -5.68 -28.75
N LEU A 117 -14.41 -5.87 -29.02
CA LEU A 117 -13.31 -4.96 -28.73
C LEU A 117 -12.57 -4.74 -30.04
N HIS A 118 -12.69 -3.53 -30.52
CA HIS A 118 -12.41 -3.21 -31.89
C HIS A 118 -11.50 -1.97 -31.68
N PHE A 119 -10.32 -2.06 -32.31
CA PHE A 119 -9.04 -1.59 -31.78
C PHE A 119 -8.47 -0.48 -32.68
N ILE A 120 -8.36 0.73 -32.14
CA ILE A 120 -7.34 1.70 -32.51
C ILE A 120 -6.47 1.91 -31.26
N ASP A 121 -5.16 1.83 -31.46
CA ASP A 121 -4.10 1.95 -30.43
C ASP A 121 -4.10 0.90 -29.30
N ASP A 122 -4.63 -0.32 -29.55
CA ASP A 122 -4.55 -1.47 -28.63
C ASP A 122 -5.03 -1.19 -27.18
N LYS A 123 -5.90 -0.18 -27.00
CA LYS A 123 -6.43 0.23 -25.71
C LYS A 123 -7.92 -0.07 -25.58
N VAL A 124 -8.35 -0.46 -24.38
CA VAL A 124 -9.76 -0.64 -24.01
C VAL A 124 -10.01 0.24 -22.81
N ALA A 125 -10.98 1.15 -22.91
CA ALA A 125 -11.31 2.07 -21.83
C ALA A 125 -12.69 1.75 -21.24
N PHE A 126 -12.76 1.71 -19.92
CA PHE A 126 -13.97 1.56 -19.12
C PHE A 126 -14.15 2.84 -18.30
N PHE A 127 -15.34 3.44 -18.40
CA PHE A 127 -15.71 4.62 -17.64
C PHE A 127 -17.00 4.35 -16.86
N HIS A 128 -17.29 5.22 -15.89
CA HIS A 128 -18.43 5.06 -14.98
C HIS A 128 -18.40 3.71 -14.24
N ILE A 129 -17.23 3.36 -13.74
CA ILE A 129 -17.03 2.18 -12.92
C ILE A 129 -17.78 2.39 -11.61
N PRO A 130 -18.59 1.42 -11.16
CA PRO A 130 -19.27 1.52 -9.87
C PRO A 130 -18.24 1.65 -8.74
N ALA A 131 -18.58 2.42 -7.72
CA ALA A 131 -17.75 2.53 -6.52
C ALA A 131 -17.63 1.18 -5.83
N LEU A 132 -16.52 0.95 -5.16
CA LEU A 132 -16.31 -0.20 -4.29
C LEU A 132 -16.56 0.25 -2.86
N GLU A 133 -17.62 -0.28 -2.26
CA GLU A 133 -17.94 -0.04 -0.85
C GLU A 133 -17.23 -1.10 0.00
N ILE A 134 -16.33 -0.64 0.85
CA ILE A 134 -15.58 -1.46 1.81
C ILE A 134 -16.50 -1.63 3.02
N ASP A 135 -17.05 -2.83 3.16
CA ASP A 135 -18.04 -3.24 4.18
C ASP A 135 -17.50 -4.45 4.95
N THR A 136 -16.29 -4.32 5.50
CA THR A 136 -15.61 -5.43 6.20
C THR A 136 -15.36 -5.05 7.65
N ASP A 137 -14.14 -4.62 7.98
CA ASP A 137 -13.78 -4.19 9.34
C ASP A 137 -13.82 -2.67 9.50
N VAL A 138 -13.83 -1.95 8.38
CA VAL A 138 -13.78 -0.49 8.29
C VAL A 138 -14.66 -0.06 7.14
N ASP A 139 -15.49 0.96 7.35
CA ASP A 139 -16.37 1.51 6.33
C ASP A 139 -15.60 2.44 5.40
N GLY A 140 -15.74 2.25 4.09
CA GLY A 140 -15.06 3.10 3.12
C GLY A 140 -15.65 3.03 1.72
N LEU A 141 -15.33 4.03 0.91
CA LEU A 141 -15.77 4.15 -0.48
C LEU A 141 -14.55 4.39 -1.36
N MET A 142 -14.32 3.48 -2.30
CA MET A 142 -13.27 3.59 -3.32
C MET A 142 -13.90 3.83 -4.69
N VAL A 143 -13.56 4.94 -5.31
CA VAL A 143 -14.06 5.35 -6.63
C VAL A 143 -12.92 5.34 -7.65
N LEU A 144 -13.22 4.74 -8.81
CA LEU A 144 -12.35 4.76 -9.98
C LEU A 144 -13.06 5.47 -11.13
N ARG A 145 -12.60 6.66 -11.52
CA ARG A 145 -13.29 7.46 -12.54
C ARG A 145 -13.16 6.87 -13.95
N GLY A 146 -12.01 6.26 -14.25
CA GLY A 146 -11.81 5.55 -15.51
C GLY A 146 -10.64 4.57 -15.48
N VAL A 147 -10.71 3.56 -16.34
CA VAL A 147 -9.70 2.51 -16.47
C VAL A 147 -9.38 2.33 -17.95
N THR A 148 -8.09 2.36 -18.28
CA THR A 148 -7.59 2.05 -19.62
C THR A 148 -6.70 0.81 -19.56
N PHE A 149 -7.04 -0.25 -20.28
CA PHE A 149 -6.20 -1.42 -20.48
C PHE A 149 -5.50 -1.35 -21.84
N SER A 150 -4.17 -1.44 -21.87
CA SER A 150 -3.39 -1.52 -23.10
C SER A 150 -2.88 -2.95 -23.30
N ILE A 151 -3.24 -3.57 -24.43
CA ILE A 151 -2.89 -4.95 -24.77
C ILE A 151 -1.42 -5.06 -25.20
N THR A 152 -0.88 -4.07 -25.92
CA THR A 152 0.51 -4.10 -26.41
C THR A 152 1.52 -4.09 -25.28
N THR A 153 1.31 -3.20 -24.30
CA THR A 153 2.18 -3.08 -23.12
C THR A 153 1.75 -3.99 -21.99
N LEU A 154 0.58 -4.64 -22.12
CA LEU A 154 -0.04 -5.49 -21.10
C LEU A 154 -0.11 -4.72 -19.77
N SER A 155 -0.65 -3.49 -19.84
CA SER A 155 -0.67 -2.55 -18.72
C SER A 155 -2.06 -1.96 -18.50
N PHE A 156 -2.44 -1.83 -17.24
CA PHE A 156 -3.67 -1.24 -16.78
C PHE A 156 -3.38 0.16 -16.21
N THR A 157 -4.08 1.19 -16.69
CA THR A 157 -3.97 2.56 -16.21
C THR A 157 -5.30 2.99 -15.62
N VAL A 158 -5.32 3.27 -14.32
CA VAL A 158 -6.47 3.85 -13.63
C VAL A 158 -6.31 5.36 -13.62
N HIS A 159 -7.38 6.07 -13.90
CA HIS A 159 -7.48 7.52 -13.93
C HIS A 159 -8.48 7.98 -12.86
N GLY A 160 -8.07 8.93 -12.02
CA GLY A 160 -8.89 9.49 -10.95
C GLY A 160 -9.30 8.44 -9.93
N VAL A 161 -8.38 8.10 -9.03
CA VAL A 161 -8.63 7.22 -7.88
C VAL A 161 -8.93 8.10 -6.68
N GLU A 162 -10.10 7.89 -6.07
CA GLU A 162 -10.54 8.60 -4.88
C GLU A 162 -10.96 7.54 -3.86
N VAL A 163 -10.46 7.64 -2.64
CA VAL A 163 -10.72 6.66 -1.57
C VAL A 163 -11.04 7.43 -0.29
N GLY A 164 -12.21 7.20 0.29
CA GLY A 164 -12.57 7.67 1.63
C GLY A 164 -12.69 6.46 2.56
N ILE A 165 -11.97 6.45 3.67
CA ILE A 165 -12.03 5.40 4.69
C ILE A 165 -12.33 6.06 6.03
N LYS A 166 -13.36 5.59 6.73
CA LYS A 166 -13.70 6.06 8.07
C LYS A 166 -12.99 5.19 9.10
N LEU A 167 -11.94 5.72 9.74
CA LEU A 167 -11.13 4.96 10.69
C LEU A 167 -11.79 4.87 12.08
N SER A 168 -12.56 5.88 12.46
CA SER A 168 -13.38 5.91 13.68
C SER A 168 -14.52 6.91 13.52
N ASP A 169 -15.42 6.99 14.51
CA ASP A 169 -16.56 7.92 14.51
C ASP A 169 -16.14 9.38 14.27
N ASP A 170 -14.94 9.75 14.72
CA ASP A 170 -14.40 11.11 14.68
C ASP A 170 -13.23 11.27 13.68
N MET A 171 -12.95 10.28 12.83
CA MET A 171 -11.79 10.34 11.92
C MET A 171 -12.05 9.71 10.55
N GLU A 172 -11.79 10.50 9.51
CA GLU A 172 -11.83 10.08 8.11
C GLU A 172 -10.47 10.25 7.45
N LEU A 173 -10.11 9.27 6.62
CA LEU A 173 -8.94 9.29 5.75
C LEU A 173 -9.40 9.41 4.30
N ALA A 174 -9.07 10.52 3.65
CA ALA A 174 -9.30 10.73 2.23
C ALA A 174 -7.99 10.58 1.46
N ILE A 175 -7.93 9.71 0.45
CA ILE A 175 -6.78 9.51 -0.41
C ILE A 175 -7.18 9.77 -1.86
N GLN A 176 -6.42 10.60 -2.56
CA GLN A 176 -6.67 10.97 -3.96
C GLN A 176 -5.39 10.80 -4.77
N THR A 177 -5.50 10.18 -5.95
CA THR A 177 -4.40 10.10 -6.92
C THR A 177 -4.93 10.17 -8.35
N GLU A 178 -4.22 10.91 -9.22
CA GLU A 178 -4.68 11.13 -10.58
C GLU A 178 -4.49 9.91 -11.48
N LYS A 179 -3.41 9.15 -11.28
CA LYS A 179 -3.01 8.07 -12.18
C LYS A 179 -2.26 6.95 -11.48
N VAL A 180 -2.73 5.72 -11.71
CA VAL A 180 -2.06 4.48 -11.29
C VAL A 180 -1.83 3.60 -12.50
N THR A 181 -0.60 3.17 -12.75
CA THR A 181 -0.23 2.34 -13.90
C THR A 181 0.33 0.99 -13.42
N VAL A 182 -0.42 -0.08 -13.61
CA VAL A 182 -0.01 -1.45 -13.33
C VAL A 182 0.47 -2.09 -14.63
N SER A 183 1.78 -2.29 -14.75
CA SER A 183 2.37 -3.05 -15.86
C SER A 183 2.57 -4.49 -15.43
N LEU A 184 1.77 -5.41 -15.98
CA LEU A 184 1.78 -6.82 -15.61
C LEU A 184 3.17 -7.43 -15.88
N PHE A 185 3.71 -8.12 -14.88
CA PHE A 185 5.05 -8.72 -14.82
C PHE A 185 6.21 -7.74 -14.99
N ARG A 186 6.01 -6.44 -14.68
CA ARG A 186 7.09 -5.44 -14.77
C ARG A 186 7.22 -4.54 -13.55
N ARG A 187 6.18 -3.74 -13.27
CA ARG A 187 6.18 -2.73 -12.19
C ARG A 187 4.80 -2.13 -11.99
N ILE A 188 4.54 -1.68 -10.78
CA ILE A 188 3.37 -0.87 -10.42
C ILE A 188 3.87 0.55 -10.18
N GLU A 189 3.35 1.52 -10.94
CA GLU A 189 3.69 2.93 -10.80
C GLU A 189 2.48 3.71 -10.32
N ILE A 190 2.60 4.30 -9.15
CA ILE A 190 1.61 5.17 -8.54
C ILE A 190 2.13 6.61 -8.67
N GLY A 191 1.28 7.51 -9.15
CA GLY A 191 1.59 8.95 -9.23
C GLY A 191 1.72 9.60 -7.85
N ASP A 192 1.56 10.92 -7.80
CA ASP A 192 1.44 11.61 -6.52
C ASP A 192 0.13 11.21 -5.83
N CYS A 193 0.24 10.85 -4.55
CA CYS A 193 -0.89 10.51 -3.69
C CYS A 193 -1.06 11.61 -2.64
N PHE A 194 -2.26 12.18 -2.58
CA PHE A 194 -2.65 13.16 -1.57
C PHE A 194 -3.57 12.48 -0.56
N ALA A 195 -3.12 12.38 0.68
CA ALA A 195 -3.88 11.83 1.80
C ALA A 195 -4.25 12.97 2.76
N ASN A 196 -5.48 13.00 3.25
CA ASN A 196 -5.92 13.97 4.25
C ASN A 196 -6.59 13.22 5.39
N VAL A 197 -6.10 13.44 6.60
CA VAL A 197 -6.70 12.93 7.83
C VAL A 197 -7.57 14.05 8.39
N LYS A 198 -8.88 13.90 8.23
CA LYS A 198 -9.88 14.82 8.75
C LYS A 198 -10.42 14.26 10.05
N GLY A 199 -10.53 15.08 11.09
CA GLY A 199 -11.06 14.57 12.34
C GLY A 199 -11.56 15.62 13.34
N GLY A 200 -12.45 15.16 14.23
CA GLY A 200 -13.00 15.92 15.34
C GLY A 200 -14.35 16.59 15.05
N GLN A 201 -15.07 16.89 16.14
CA GLN A 201 -16.43 17.48 16.16
C GLN A 201 -16.58 18.82 15.44
N TYR A 202 -15.47 19.50 15.12
CA TYR A 202 -15.43 20.83 14.50
C TYR A 202 -14.97 20.80 13.03
N GLU A 203 -14.50 19.65 12.53
CA GLU A 203 -13.98 19.49 11.17
C GLU A 203 -14.79 18.48 10.37
N MET A 204 -15.35 17.46 11.03
CA MET A 204 -16.44 16.66 10.48
C MET A 204 -17.76 17.42 10.66
N THR A 205 -18.62 17.39 9.64
CA THR A 205 -19.81 18.25 9.56
C THR A 205 -20.71 18.14 10.78
N PHE A 206 -20.75 17.01 11.51
CA PHE A 206 -21.35 16.91 12.85
C PHE A 206 -20.70 15.80 13.69
N GLY A 207 -20.47 16.05 14.98
CA GLY A 207 -19.86 15.11 15.92
C GLY A 207 -20.84 14.48 16.93
N CYS A 208 -20.46 13.26 17.36
CA CYS A 208 -20.98 12.41 18.45
C CYS A 208 -22.33 11.68 18.24
N ILE A 209 -22.33 10.35 18.39
CA ILE A 209 -23.23 9.52 19.24
C ILE A 209 -22.82 8.01 19.17
N PRO A 210 -22.88 7.24 20.27
CA PRO A 210 -22.55 5.82 20.31
C PRO A 210 -23.73 4.89 19.90
N GLY A 211 -23.37 3.70 19.41
CA GLY A 211 -24.14 2.45 19.63
C GLY A 211 -24.96 1.94 18.44
N ASP A 212 -24.40 0.93 17.79
CA ASP A 212 -24.91 0.09 16.69
C ASP A 212 -25.13 0.81 15.36
N THR A 213 -24.18 0.59 14.44
CA THR A 213 -24.06 1.29 13.16
C THR A 213 -24.79 0.60 12.03
N HIS A 214 -25.44 -0.56 12.18
CA HIS A 214 -26.04 -1.29 11.06
C HIS A 214 -27.58 -1.37 11.15
N ASP A 215 -28.27 -1.24 10.01
CA ASP A 215 -29.71 -1.56 9.91
C ASP A 215 -29.98 -3.07 9.69
N GLU A 216 -31.25 -3.46 9.61
CA GLU A 216 -31.65 -4.87 9.41
C GLU A 216 -31.18 -5.45 8.06
N ASP A 217 -30.78 -4.60 7.11
CA ASP A 217 -30.21 -4.97 5.80
C ASP A 217 -28.66 -4.96 5.80
N GLY A 218 -28.03 -4.55 6.91
CA GLY A 218 -26.58 -4.47 7.11
C GLY A 218 -25.94 -3.14 6.69
N ASP A 219 -26.72 -2.13 6.31
CA ASP A 219 -26.21 -0.81 5.90
C ASP A 219 -25.85 0.07 7.09
N ALA A 220 -24.79 0.87 6.94
CA ALA A 220 -24.34 1.76 8.00
C ALA A 220 -25.27 2.98 8.19
N VAL A 221 -25.90 3.12 9.36
CA VAL A 221 -26.96 4.09 9.69
C VAL A 221 -26.59 4.98 10.88
N PHE A 222 -26.79 6.30 10.75
CA PHE A 222 -26.74 7.25 11.87
C PHE A 222 -28.12 7.57 12.45
N VAL A 223 -28.17 7.79 13.77
CA VAL A 223 -29.30 8.41 14.48
C VAL A 223 -28.87 9.79 14.98
N GLU A 224 -29.46 10.86 14.44
CA GLU A 224 -29.21 12.23 14.87
C GLU A 224 -29.86 12.54 16.23
N ASP A 225 -29.09 13.04 17.21
CA ASP A 225 -29.63 13.72 18.41
C ASP A 225 -28.65 14.80 18.92
N THR A 226 -28.82 16.07 18.54
CA THR A 226 -28.10 17.20 19.17
C THR A 226 -28.91 17.80 20.34
N PRO A 227 -28.25 18.30 21.42
CA PRO A 227 -28.91 19.00 22.53
C PRO A 227 -29.65 20.29 22.10
N LEU A 228 -29.20 20.92 21.00
CA LEU A 228 -29.82 22.10 20.40
C LEU A 228 -31.17 21.78 19.74
N LEU A 229 -31.30 20.61 19.10
CA LEU A 229 -32.57 20.08 18.61
C LEU A 229 -33.49 19.63 19.74
N ARG A 230 -32.94 19.19 20.88
CA ARG A 230 -33.71 18.85 22.10
C ARG A 230 -34.40 20.07 22.73
N ALA A 231 -33.79 21.25 22.61
CA ALA A 231 -34.39 22.51 23.05
C ALA A 231 -35.47 23.02 22.07
N ALA A 232 -35.35 22.71 20.78
CA ALA A 232 -36.30 23.11 19.74
C ALA A 232 -37.50 22.13 19.60
N SER A 233 -37.32 20.84 19.91
CA SER A 233 -38.32 19.77 19.75
C SER A 233 -39.29 19.63 20.93
N GLY A 234 -39.17 20.49 21.96
CA GLY A 234 -40.09 20.53 23.11
C GLY A 234 -41.57 20.79 22.76
N LYS A 235 -41.90 21.09 21.50
CA LYS A 235 -43.27 21.21 21.00
C LYS A 235 -43.39 20.77 19.53
N GLY A 236 -43.35 19.47 19.23
CA GLY A 236 -43.77 19.00 17.90
C GLY A 236 -43.54 17.51 17.62
N SER A 237 -44.64 16.76 17.54
CA SER A 237 -44.86 15.47 16.86
C SER A 237 -43.67 14.49 16.68
N LEU A 238 -43.76 13.35 17.39
CA LEU A 238 -43.04 12.10 17.10
C LEU A 238 -43.45 11.52 15.73
N ARG A 239 -42.81 11.95 14.64
CA ARG A 239 -42.83 11.21 13.37
C ARG A 239 -41.64 11.59 12.49
N GLY A 240 -40.72 10.63 12.32
CA GLY A 240 -39.61 10.70 11.36
C GLY A 240 -38.25 10.90 12.02
N ARG A 241 -37.60 9.82 12.44
CA ARG A 241 -36.14 9.78 12.57
C ARG A 241 -35.57 9.92 11.16
N SER A 242 -34.77 10.96 10.89
CA SER A 242 -33.98 11.03 9.66
C SER A 242 -32.73 10.19 9.87
N ILE A 243 -32.65 9.06 9.16
CA ILE A 243 -31.46 8.21 9.09
C ILE A 243 -30.67 8.66 7.86
N THR A 244 -29.48 9.23 8.06
CA THR A 244 -28.53 9.53 6.98
C THR A 244 -27.59 8.34 6.78
N LYS A 245 -27.45 7.88 5.52
CA LYS A 245 -26.52 6.79 5.15
C LYS A 245 -25.11 7.35 5.11
N MET A 246 -24.12 6.65 5.68
CA MET A 246 -22.72 7.11 5.81
C MET A 246 -22.04 7.46 4.46
N THR A 247 -22.44 6.78 3.39
CA THR A 247 -21.99 7.09 2.03
C THR A 247 -22.34 8.52 1.60
N LYS A 248 -23.37 9.14 2.19
CA LYS A 248 -23.76 10.54 1.92
C LYS A 248 -22.75 11.53 2.51
N ASP A 249 -22.20 11.26 3.69
CA ASP A 249 -21.25 12.17 4.34
C ASP A 249 -19.91 12.21 3.60
N LEU A 250 -19.40 11.05 3.17
CA LEU A 250 -18.17 10.96 2.38
C LEU A 250 -18.26 11.68 1.02
N THR A 251 -19.47 11.89 0.53
CA THR A 251 -19.79 12.34 -0.83
C THR A 251 -20.54 13.67 -0.89
N ASP A 252 -20.64 14.39 0.22
CA ASP A 252 -21.38 15.67 0.31
C ASP A 252 -22.83 15.52 -0.21
N ASP A 253 -23.56 14.57 0.36
CA ASP A 253 -24.94 14.16 0.04
C ASP A 253 -25.17 13.48 -1.33
N ASN A 254 -24.11 13.16 -2.08
CA ASN A 254 -24.20 12.52 -3.40
C ASN A 254 -23.91 11.00 -3.37
N ALA A 255 -24.51 10.27 -2.44
CA ALA A 255 -24.24 8.83 -2.30
C ALA A 255 -24.66 8.00 -3.53
N PRO A 256 -23.86 6.99 -3.93
CA PRO A 256 -24.25 6.01 -4.96
C PRO A 256 -25.39 5.09 -4.49
N ASP A 257 -26.16 4.56 -5.45
CA ASP A 257 -27.15 3.50 -5.23
C ASP A 257 -26.49 2.10 -5.23
N ASP A 258 -26.92 1.20 -4.35
CA ASP A 258 -26.36 -0.15 -4.29
C ASP A 258 -26.73 -1.01 -5.51
N ALA A 259 -25.73 -1.69 -6.07
CA ALA A 259 -25.87 -2.52 -7.26
C ALA A 259 -25.27 -3.92 -7.07
N SER A 260 -25.94 -4.93 -7.63
CA SER A 260 -25.38 -6.27 -7.74
C SER A 260 -24.23 -6.31 -8.76
N ILE A 261 -23.32 -7.29 -8.63
CA ILE A 261 -22.14 -7.43 -9.51
C ILE A 261 -22.53 -7.40 -11.00
N GLY A 262 -23.61 -8.09 -11.38
CA GLY A 262 -24.09 -8.13 -12.75
C GLY A 262 -24.57 -6.76 -13.25
N SER A 263 -25.44 -6.09 -12.50
CA SER A 263 -26.03 -4.80 -12.91
C SER A 263 -25.05 -3.61 -12.81
N GLY A 264 -24.02 -3.72 -11.96
CA GLY A 264 -22.91 -2.77 -11.89
C GLY A 264 -21.94 -2.91 -13.08
N LEU A 265 -21.60 -4.13 -13.47
CA LEU A 265 -20.76 -4.38 -14.66
C LEU A 265 -21.46 -4.01 -15.98
N GLU A 266 -22.77 -4.18 -16.06
CA GLU A 266 -23.57 -3.75 -17.23
C GLU A 266 -23.67 -2.23 -17.36
N SER A 267 -23.57 -1.49 -16.25
CA SER A 267 -23.61 -0.02 -16.27
C SER A 267 -22.31 0.65 -16.71
N MET A 268 -21.22 -0.12 -16.87
CA MET A 268 -19.95 0.42 -17.35
C MET A 268 -20.04 0.82 -18.81
N GLU A 269 -19.71 2.08 -19.11
CA GLU A 269 -19.58 2.52 -20.49
C GLU A 269 -18.27 1.95 -21.05
N LYS A 270 -18.41 1.04 -22.02
CA LYS A 270 -17.30 0.52 -22.81
C LYS A 270 -17.18 1.38 -24.06
N LEU A 271 -16.06 2.10 -24.18
CA LEU A 271 -15.75 2.88 -25.38
C LEU A 271 -14.84 2.05 -26.30
N PRO A 272 -15.38 1.40 -27.36
CA PRO A 272 -14.56 0.77 -28.39
C PRO A 272 -13.87 1.88 -29.19
N LEU A 273 -12.54 1.83 -29.26
CA LEU A 273 -11.72 2.84 -29.92
C LEU A 273 -11.57 2.55 -31.41
N ASP A 274 -12.64 2.33 -32.19
CA ASP A 274 -12.50 1.96 -33.63
C ASP A 274 -12.50 3.10 -34.63
N ASN A 275 -12.89 4.29 -34.17
CA ASN A 275 -13.07 5.46 -35.04
C ASN A 275 -12.22 6.62 -34.53
N GLU A 276 -11.75 7.48 -35.44
CA GLU A 276 -11.05 8.72 -35.10
C GLU A 276 -11.87 9.60 -34.14
N GLY A 277 -13.20 9.63 -34.33
CA GLY A 277 -14.13 10.27 -33.39
C GLY A 277 -14.26 9.57 -32.02
N ALA A 278 -14.01 8.27 -31.92
CA ALA A 278 -13.97 7.56 -30.63
C ALA A 278 -12.68 7.86 -29.86
N ALA A 279 -11.55 8.01 -30.56
CA ALA A 279 -10.30 8.47 -29.98
C ALA A 279 -10.41 9.91 -29.47
N GLU A 280 -11.11 10.78 -30.20
CA GLU A 280 -11.43 12.14 -29.75
C GLU A 280 -12.32 12.12 -28.51
N ARG A 281 -13.42 11.34 -28.51
CA ARG A 281 -14.27 11.16 -27.32
C ARG A 281 -13.48 10.66 -26.13
N TYR A 282 -12.60 9.68 -26.31
CA TYR A 282 -11.74 9.18 -25.25
C TYR A 282 -10.81 10.25 -24.68
N ARG A 283 -10.15 11.04 -25.53
CA ARG A 283 -9.31 12.16 -25.08
C ARG A 283 -10.14 13.23 -24.37
N ASN A 284 -11.37 13.49 -24.83
CA ASN A 284 -12.28 14.44 -24.21
C ASN A 284 -12.73 13.97 -22.83
N VAL A 285 -13.05 12.67 -22.66
CA VAL A 285 -13.41 12.10 -21.36
C VAL A 285 -12.21 12.09 -20.41
N LEU A 286 -11.01 11.75 -20.88
CA LEU A 286 -9.80 11.86 -20.06
C LEU A 286 -9.48 13.31 -19.67
N GLY A 287 -9.64 14.24 -20.61
CA GLY A 287 -9.51 15.68 -20.37
C GLY A 287 -10.50 16.12 -19.30
N PHE A 288 -11.77 15.73 -19.42
CA PHE A 288 -12.80 16.00 -18.43
C PHE A 288 -12.44 15.44 -17.05
N ILE A 289 -11.99 14.19 -16.94
CA ILE A 289 -11.58 13.58 -15.65
C ILE A 289 -10.43 14.37 -15.02
N ARG A 290 -9.45 14.80 -15.82
CA ARG A 290 -8.30 15.58 -15.34
C ARG A 290 -8.73 16.98 -14.92
N ASP A 291 -9.53 17.65 -15.73
CA ASP A 291 -9.91 19.05 -15.53
C ASP A 291 -10.91 19.21 -14.37
N THR A 292 -11.73 18.17 -14.11
CA THR A 292 -12.61 18.09 -12.92
C THR A 292 -11.94 17.39 -11.74
N SER A 293 -10.64 17.10 -11.78
CA SER A 293 -9.96 16.54 -10.61
C SER A 293 -9.87 17.61 -9.52
N SER A 294 -10.22 17.24 -8.29
CA SER A 294 -10.04 18.07 -7.10
C SER A 294 -8.60 18.56 -6.94
N VAL A 295 -7.63 17.72 -7.31
CA VAL A 295 -6.19 18.02 -7.31
C VAL A 295 -5.88 19.17 -8.28
N GLN A 296 -6.36 19.06 -9.52
CA GLN A 296 -6.12 20.05 -10.57
C GLN A 296 -6.80 21.39 -10.27
N GLU A 297 -8.00 21.36 -9.68
CA GLU A 297 -8.68 22.56 -9.19
C GLU A 297 -7.89 23.25 -8.07
N SER A 298 -7.37 22.48 -7.10
CA SER A 298 -6.54 23.02 -6.02
C SER A 298 -5.23 23.61 -6.55
N LEU A 299 -4.59 22.95 -7.51
CA LEU A 299 -3.42 23.47 -8.21
C LEU A 299 -3.74 24.79 -8.93
N ALA A 300 -4.90 24.90 -9.59
CA ALA A 300 -5.33 26.13 -10.24
C ALA A 300 -5.62 27.27 -9.22
N HIS A 301 -6.14 26.93 -8.04
CA HIS A 301 -6.35 27.88 -6.94
C HIS A 301 -5.03 28.44 -6.39
N ILE A 302 -4.05 27.57 -6.13
CA ILE A 302 -2.72 27.96 -5.63
C ILE A 302 -1.96 28.80 -6.66
N HIS A 303 -2.09 28.48 -7.95
CA HIS A 303 -1.52 29.32 -9.02
C HIS A 303 -2.16 30.71 -9.11
N LYS A 304 -3.43 30.88 -8.72
CA LYS A 304 -4.05 32.21 -8.63
C LYS A 304 -3.55 32.98 -7.41
N LEU A 305 -3.41 32.30 -6.27
CA LEU A 305 -2.88 32.89 -5.03
C LEU A 305 -1.43 33.37 -5.19
N SER A 306 -0.56 32.55 -5.77
CA SER A 306 0.86 32.89 -6.03
C SER A 306 1.06 34.05 -7.01
N LYS A 307 0.10 34.32 -7.90
CA LYS A 307 0.15 35.47 -8.83
C LYS A 307 -0.28 36.80 -8.20
N THR A 308 -0.84 36.78 -6.99
CA THR A 308 -1.28 37.99 -6.29
C THR A 308 -0.09 38.55 -5.48
N PRO A 309 0.45 39.73 -5.83
CA PRO A 309 1.67 40.22 -5.20
C PRO A 309 1.34 40.81 -3.83
N ASN A 310 1.57 40.06 -2.75
CA ASN A 310 1.57 40.63 -1.41
C ASN A 310 2.90 40.38 -0.70
N ARG A 311 3.61 41.49 -0.45
CA ARG A 311 4.68 41.76 0.52
C ARG A 311 5.30 40.54 1.22
N TYR A 312 6.44 40.05 0.72
CA TYR A 312 7.79 40.21 1.29
C TYR A 312 8.79 39.26 0.58
N THR A 313 10.00 39.78 0.34
CA THR A 313 11.24 39.13 -0.17
C THR A 313 11.22 38.45 -1.55
N GLU A 314 11.55 39.27 -2.54
CA GLU A 314 11.84 39.03 -3.96
C GLU A 314 13.16 38.24 -4.22
N LYS A 315 13.55 37.30 -3.34
CA LYS A 315 14.84 36.58 -3.46
C LYS A 315 14.82 35.06 -3.54
N ASP A 316 13.66 34.41 -3.42
CA ASP A 316 13.52 32.94 -3.59
C ASP A 316 12.53 32.55 -4.70
N CYS A 317 12.21 33.47 -5.62
CA CYS A 317 11.25 33.22 -6.71
C CYS A 317 11.84 32.46 -7.91
N ASP A 318 12.90 31.68 -7.69
CA ASP A 318 13.41 30.72 -8.67
C ASP A 318 12.74 29.36 -8.39
N SER A 319 11.64 29.10 -9.09
CA SER A 319 10.81 27.88 -9.05
C SER A 319 10.26 27.53 -7.65
N ILE A 320 8.93 27.56 -7.49
CA ILE A 320 8.29 26.90 -6.35
C ILE A 320 8.78 25.46 -6.35
N ASP A 321 9.45 25.05 -5.27
CA ASP A 321 9.89 23.68 -5.08
C ASP A 321 8.69 22.75 -5.29
N ALA A 322 8.81 21.76 -6.17
CA ALA A 322 7.73 20.85 -6.53
C ALA A 322 7.13 20.18 -5.28
N ASN A 323 7.99 19.92 -4.28
CA ASN A 323 7.64 19.36 -2.99
C ASN A 323 6.71 20.30 -2.19
N ALA A 324 7.08 21.58 -2.12
CA ALA A 324 6.29 22.63 -1.48
C ALA A 324 4.92 22.82 -2.20
N LEU A 325 4.90 22.77 -3.52
CA LEU A 325 3.64 22.83 -4.29
C LEU A 325 2.70 21.67 -3.93
N ARG A 326 3.23 20.44 -3.80
CA ARG A 326 2.44 19.26 -3.39
C ARG A 326 1.86 19.42 -1.99
N ALA A 327 2.64 19.92 -1.04
CA ALA A 327 2.18 20.25 0.30
C ALA A 327 1.03 21.28 0.29
N ALA A 328 1.14 22.35 -0.51
CA ALA A 328 0.06 23.34 -0.65
C ALA A 328 -1.22 22.71 -1.23
N ILE A 329 -1.09 21.90 -2.27
CA ILE A 329 -2.23 21.20 -2.90
C ILE A 329 -2.93 20.31 -1.87
N CYS A 330 -2.17 19.55 -1.08
CA CYS A 330 -2.73 18.67 -0.04
C CYS A 330 -3.49 19.47 1.03
N SER A 331 -2.97 20.62 1.46
CA SER A 331 -3.64 21.49 2.43
C SER A 331 -4.95 22.07 1.89
N GLU A 332 -5.01 22.44 0.62
CA GLU A 332 -6.26 22.92 -0.01
C GLU A 332 -7.26 21.77 -0.18
N LEU A 333 -6.80 20.57 -0.53
CA LEU A 333 -7.63 19.36 -0.62
C LEU A 333 -8.27 18.99 0.71
N HIS A 334 -7.69 19.40 1.84
CA HIS A 334 -8.21 19.09 3.18
C HIS A 334 -9.62 19.66 3.41
N GLN A 335 -9.95 20.80 2.78
CA GLN A 335 -11.26 21.44 2.87
C GLN A 335 -12.33 20.82 1.94
N LYS A 336 -11.91 20.00 0.96
CA LYS A 336 -12.82 19.36 0.00
C LYS A 336 -13.39 18.07 0.56
N PRO A 337 -14.55 17.57 0.11
CA PRO A 337 -15.10 16.28 0.56
C PRO A 337 -14.15 15.11 0.29
N SER A 338 -14.31 14.03 1.06
CA SER A 338 -13.40 12.87 1.04
C SER A 338 -13.46 12.13 -0.31
N VAL A 339 -14.66 12.01 -0.87
CA VAL A 339 -14.92 11.52 -2.24
C VAL A 339 -15.71 12.58 -3.02
N PRO A 340 -15.04 13.49 -3.75
CA PRO A 340 -15.71 14.58 -4.45
C PRO A 340 -16.53 14.13 -5.67
N HIS A 341 -16.22 12.99 -6.30
CA HIS A 341 -16.88 12.53 -7.52
C HIS A 341 -17.47 11.11 -7.39
N PRO A 342 -18.49 10.90 -6.55
CA PRO A 342 -19.14 9.60 -6.44
C PRO A 342 -19.81 9.19 -7.78
N PRO A 343 -19.70 7.93 -8.19
CA PRO A 343 -20.46 7.39 -9.30
C PRO A 343 -21.92 7.16 -8.87
N ARG A 344 -22.79 6.79 -9.81
CA ARG A 344 -24.22 6.54 -9.51
C ARG A 344 -24.47 5.21 -8.80
N LYS A 345 -23.52 4.27 -8.84
CA LYS A 345 -23.69 2.91 -8.32
C LYS A 345 -22.50 2.48 -7.47
N SER A 346 -22.75 1.70 -6.43
CA SER A 346 -21.75 1.03 -5.57
C SER A 346 -21.88 -0.49 -5.64
N ILE A 347 -20.78 -1.21 -5.42
CA ILE A 347 -20.74 -2.65 -5.22
C ILE A 347 -19.99 -2.92 -3.91
N LYS A 348 -20.65 -3.65 -2.99
CA LYS A 348 -20.02 -4.07 -1.73
C LYS A 348 -18.89 -5.07 -1.96
N VAL A 349 -17.77 -4.87 -1.29
CA VAL A 349 -16.59 -5.76 -1.37
C VAL A 349 -16.92 -7.18 -0.90
N THR A 350 -17.78 -7.33 0.10
CA THR A 350 -18.30 -8.63 0.57
C THR A 350 -19.00 -9.41 -0.55
N THR A 351 -19.75 -8.71 -1.39
CA THR A 351 -20.42 -9.31 -2.56
C THR A 351 -19.39 -9.81 -3.57
N LEU A 352 -18.32 -9.04 -3.83
CA LEU A 352 -17.21 -9.47 -4.71
C LEU A 352 -16.41 -10.65 -4.15
N GLN A 353 -16.13 -10.67 -2.85
CA GLN A 353 -15.44 -11.80 -2.20
C GLN A 353 -16.25 -13.09 -2.35
N ASN A 354 -17.57 -13.01 -2.22
CA ASN A 354 -18.48 -14.14 -2.40
C ASN A 354 -18.73 -14.51 -3.88
N GLY A 355 -18.32 -13.64 -4.82
CA GLY A 355 -18.43 -13.87 -6.26
C GLY A 355 -17.34 -14.77 -6.86
N LEU A 356 -16.29 -15.12 -6.10
CA LEU A 356 -15.24 -16.02 -6.57
C LEU A 356 -15.80 -17.43 -6.85
N PRO A 357 -15.56 -18.03 -8.03
CA PRO A 357 -16.07 -19.35 -8.35
C PRO A 357 -15.61 -20.40 -7.31
N PRO A 358 -16.54 -21.20 -6.73
CA PRO A 358 -16.22 -22.27 -5.80
C PRO A 358 -15.08 -23.22 -6.23
N PRO A 359 -14.93 -23.61 -7.52
CA PRO A 359 -13.83 -24.48 -7.93
C PRO A 359 -12.45 -23.82 -7.83
N VAL A 360 -12.35 -22.50 -8.06
CA VAL A 360 -11.08 -21.76 -7.97
C VAL A 360 -10.65 -21.66 -6.51
N ARG A 361 -11.61 -21.35 -5.62
CA ARG A 361 -11.38 -21.36 -4.17
C ARG A 361 -10.93 -22.75 -3.71
N LYS A 362 -11.67 -23.82 -4.06
CA LYS A 362 -11.27 -25.20 -3.71
C LYS A 362 -9.88 -25.58 -4.24
N LEU A 363 -9.50 -25.12 -5.44
CA LEU A 363 -8.19 -25.40 -6.02
C LEU A 363 -7.05 -24.72 -5.25
N LEU A 364 -7.21 -23.43 -4.91
CA LEU A 364 -6.23 -22.67 -4.13
C LEU A 364 -6.11 -23.21 -2.71
N HIS A 365 -7.22 -23.60 -2.10
CA HIS A 365 -7.25 -24.27 -0.79
C HIS A 365 -6.52 -25.62 -0.82
N ARG A 366 -6.64 -26.38 -1.91
CA ARG A 366 -6.01 -27.70 -2.09
C ARG A 366 -4.51 -27.67 -2.33
N LEU A 367 -3.98 -26.53 -2.80
CA LEU A 367 -2.61 -26.37 -3.28
C LEU A 367 -1.94 -25.10 -2.72
N PRO A 368 -1.62 -25.05 -1.41
CA PRO A 368 -0.95 -23.89 -0.80
C PRO A 368 0.42 -23.60 -1.45
N MET A 369 1.15 -24.63 -1.87
CA MET A 369 2.40 -24.47 -2.63
C MET A 369 2.21 -23.72 -3.95
N LEU A 370 1.09 -23.94 -4.66
CA LEU A 370 0.79 -23.24 -5.91
C LEU A 370 0.54 -21.76 -5.67
N LEU A 371 -0.16 -21.42 -4.58
CA LEU A 371 -0.34 -20.04 -4.15
C LEU A 371 1.00 -19.36 -3.88
N ARG A 372 1.93 -20.02 -3.18
CA ARG A 372 3.27 -19.48 -2.94
C ARG A 372 4.08 -19.29 -4.21
N ILE A 373 4.06 -20.25 -5.14
CA ILE A 373 4.75 -20.12 -6.44
C ILE A 373 4.19 -18.92 -7.21
N LEU A 374 2.87 -18.76 -7.21
CA LEU A 374 2.20 -17.64 -7.86
C LEU A 374 2.59 -16.31 -7.20
N LEU A 375 2.53 -16.21 -5.88
CA LEU A 375 2.89 -15.00 -5.13
C LEU A 375 4.39 -14.68 -5.25
N ASN A 376 5.28 -15.69 -5.24
CA ASN A 376 6.71 -15.50 -5.48
C ASN A 376 6.97 -14.88 -6.85
N LEU A 377 6.34 -15.43 -7.90
CA LEU A 377 6.46 -14.90 -9.26
C LEU A 377 5.90 -13.47 -9.36
N LEU A 378 4.71 -13.25 -8.79
CA LEU A 378 4.06 -11.93 -8.83
C LEU A 378 4.87 -10.89 -8.07
N SER A 379 5.31 -11.20 -6.84
CA SER A 379 6.08 -10.29 -6.00
C SER A 379 7.43 -9.93 -6.61
N TYR A 380 8.13 -10.90 -7.22
CA TYR A 380 9.40 -10.64 -7.91
C TYR A 380 9.25 -9.72 -9.12
N PHE A 381 8.18 -9.90 -9.92
CA PHE A 381 7.98 -9.14 -11.15
C PHE A 381 7.16 -7.86 -10.98
N HIS A 382 6.70 -7.52 -9.77
CA HIS A 382 5.90 -6.30 -9.53
C HIS A 382 6.48 -5.46 -8.38
N PRO A 383 7.67 -4.87 -8.55
CA PRO A 383 8.10 -3.79 -7.67
C PRO A 383 7.09 -2.63 -7.74
N VAL A 384 6.80 -2.04 -6.59
CA VAL A 384 5.88 -0.90 -6.45
C VAL A 384 6.71 0.36 -6.35
N LYS A 385 6.43 1.35 -7.19
CA LYS A 385 7.02 2.69 -7.12
C LYS A 385 5.93 3.72 -6.95
N ILE A 386 6.00 4.52 -5.89
CA ILE A 386 5.09 5.62 -5.61
C ILE A 386 5.89 6.92 -5.74
N SER A 387 5.36 7.87 -6.51
CA SER A 387 6.09 9.11 -6.80
C SER A 387 6.24 9.98 -5.55
N SER A 388 5.13 10.19 -4.83
CA SER A 388 5.14 10.73 -3.47
C SER A 388 3.83 10.40 -2.75
N ILE A 389 3.87 10.38 -1.42
CA ILE A 389 2.67 10.42 -0.58
C ILE A 389 2.76 11.69 0.25
N THR A 390 1.83 12.62 0.03
CA THR A 390 1.68 13.82 0.87
C THR A 390 0.45 13.63 1.75
N ALA A 391 0.62 13.72 3.06
CA ALA A 391 -0.45 13.57 4.05
C ALA A 391 -0.67 14.87 4.83
N THR A 392 -1.89 15.41 4.86
CA THR A 392 -2.24 16.58 5.69
C THR A 392 -3.02 16.18 6.93
N ALA A 393 -2.72 16.85 8.05
CA ALA A 393 -3.55 16.87 9.24
C ALA A 393 -3.80 18.31 9.70
N SER A 394 -4.97 18.55 10.27
CA SER A 394 -5.38 19.83 10.82
C SER A 394 -4.69 20.11 12.15
N GLY A 395 -4.07 21.28 12.31
CA GLY A 395 -3.47 21.63 13.60
C GLY A 395 -4.52 21.82 14.71
N ARG A 396 -5.76 22.14 14.37
CA ARG A 396 -6.89 22.17 15.33
C ARG A 396 -7.17 20.79 15.91
N TRP A 397 -7.14 19.76 15.07
CA TRP A 397 -7.31 18.38 15.50
C TRP A 397 -6.17 17.94 16.43
N ILE A 398 -4.92 18.28 16.09
CA ILE A 398 -3.75 18.02 16.96
C ILE A 398 -3.94 18.71 18.32
N ASN A 399 -4.39 19.97 18.33
CA ASN A 399 -4.64 20.70 19.58
C ASN A 399 -5.71 20.02 20.44
N MET A 400 -6.81 19.55 19.83
CA MET A 400 -7.86 18.81 20.55
C MET A 400 -7.33 17.50 21.15
N MET A 401 -6.49 16.77 20.41
CA MET A 401 -5.88 15.54 20.90
C MET A 401 -4.94 15.82 22.08
N LEU A 402 -4.16 16.91 22.03
CA LEU A 402 -3.34 17.35 23.16
C LEU A 402 -4.19 17.78 24.36
N GLU A 403 -5.33 18.44 24.14
CA GLU A 403 -6.25 18.80 25.21
C GLU A 403 -6.81 17.57 25.93
N LYS A 404 -7.25 16.58 25.16
CA LYS A 404 -7.83 15.33 25.68
C LYS A 404 -6.80 14.46 26.43
N GLU A 405 -5.62 14.27 25.86
CA GLU A 405 -4.64 13.30 26.38
C GLU A 405 -3.60 13.92 27.30
N VAL A 406 -3.15 15.15 27.02
CA VAL A 406 -2.04 15.80 27.74
C VAL A 406 -2.55 16.79 28.77
N PHE A 407 -3.37 17.77 28.38
CA PHE A 407 -3.76 18.87 29.27
C PHE A 407 -4.89 18.51 30.25
N LYS A 408 -5.83 17.63 29.86
CA LYS A 408 -6.96 17.16 30.69
C LYS A 408 -7.59 18.32 31.49
N ASP A 409 -7.65 18.22 32.81
CA ASP A 409 -8.17 19.26 33.72
C ASP A 409 -7.04 20.03 34.45
N TYR A 410 -5.78 19.77 34.11
CA TYR A 410 -4.62 20.36 34.79
C TYR A 410 -4.51 21.87 34.55
N TRP A 411 -4.99 22.36 33.41
CA TRP A 411 -4.99 23.78 33.05
C TRP A 411 -5.92 24.66 33.92
N GLU A 412 -6.89 24.05 34.61
CA GLU A 412 -7.78 24.77 35.54
C GLU A 412 -7.04 25.18 36.81
N HIS A 413 -6.06 24.36 37.21
CA HIS A 413 -5.39 24.43 38.51
C HIS A 413 -4.06 25.21 38.47
N ASP A 414 -3.34 25.20 37.34
CA ASP A 414 -2.08 25.92 37.18
C ASP A 414 -2.12 26.97 36.04
N SER A 415 -1.73 28.19 36.39
CA SER A 415 -1.56 29.31 35.46
C SER A 415 -0.40 29.13 34.47
N GLU A 416 0.67 28.41 34.84
CA GLU A 416 1.79 28.14 33.93
C GLU A 416 1.39 27.16 32.82
N ILE A 417 0.67 26.09 33.18
CA ILE A 417 0.10 25.13 32.21
C ILE A 417 -0.87 25.85 31.27
N ARG A 418 -1.69 26.78 31.77
CA ARG A 418 -2.61 27.56 30.96
C ARG A 418 -1.90 28.42 29.91
N HIS A 419 -0.87 29.17 30.30
CA HIS A 419 -0.10 30.00 29.37
C HIS A 419 0.64 29.14 28.32
N LEU A 420 1.19 27.99 28.72
CA LEU A 420 1.84 27.06 27.79
C LEU A 420 0.85 26.43 26.81
N ARG A 421 -0.35 26.06 27.29
CA ARG A 421 -1.45 25.60 26.45
C ARG A 421 -1.84 26.65 25.42
N GLU A 422 -2.08 27.89 25.83
CA GLU A 422 -2.44 28.98 24.91
C GLU A 422 -1.38 29.19 23.83
N ARG A 423 -0.08 29.16 24.20
CA ARG A 423 1.02 29.29 23.25
C ARG A 423 1.08 28.14 22.24
N ILE A 424 0.91 26.88 22.69
CA ILE A 424 0.90 25.70 21.81
C ILE A 424 -0.33 25.73 20.91
N SER A 425 -1.49 26.06 21.47
CA SER A 425 -2.75 26.15 20.74
C SER A 425 -2.67 27.19 19.63
N LEU A 426 -2.16 28.41 19.92
CA LEU A 426 -1.97 29.46 18.90
C LEU A 426 -1.07 29.02 17.74
N TRP A 427 -0.03 28.23 18.00
CA TRP A 427 0.85 27.74 16.94
C TRP A 427 0.16 26.67 16.07
N LEU A 428 -0.68 25.83 16.67
CA LEU A 428 -1.38 24.73 16.02
C LEU A 428 -2.67 25.16 15.30
N THR A 429 -3.53 25.98 15.89
CA THR A 429 -4.91 26.23 15.40
C THR A 429 -5.00 26.95 14.06
N ASP A 430 -3.94 27.67 13.71
CA ASP A 430 -3.90 28.54 12.52
C ASP A 430 -3.35 27.83 11.28
N ALA A 431 -2.76 26.63 11.45
CA ALA A 431 -2.04 25.93 10.38
C ALA A 431 -2.50 24.48 10.17
N ASN A 432 -2.34 24.03 8.94
CA ASN A 432 -2.36 22.62 8.58
C ASN A 432 -0.90 22.12 8.54
N PHE A 433 -0.70 20.88 8.98
CA PHE A 433 0.60 20.23 8.94
C PHE A 433 0.58 19.17 7.85
N THR A 434 1.50 19.28 6.90
CA THR A 434 1.62 18.34 5.79
C THR A 434 2.92 17.57 5.90
N VAL A 435 2.87 16.26 5.73
CA VAL A 435 4.04 15.37 5.71
C VAL A 435 4.15 14.80 4.31
N GLU A 436 5.28 15.03 3.65
CA GLU A 436 5.58 14.52 2.32
C GLU A 436 6.63 13.42 2.41
N LEU A 437 6.29 12.26 1.84
CA LEU A 437 7.13 11.09 1.68
C LEU A 437 7.49 10.99 0.19
N GLY A 438 8.71 11.35 -0.16
CA GLY A 438 9.21 11.38 -1.54
C GLY A 438 9.77 10.03 -1.99
N GLY A 439 9.47 9.63 -3.23
CA GLY A 439 10.14 8.53 -3.91
C GLY A 439 10.08 7.20 -3.15
N ILE A 440 8.91 6.58 -3.06
CA ILE A 440 8.73 5.33 -2.32
C ILE A 440 8.96 4.14 -3.23
N ASN A 441 9.91 3.28 -2.89
CA ASN A 441 10.16 2.03 -3.57
C ASN A 441 9.80 0.86 -2.65
N GLY A 442 8.79 0.08 -3.06
CA GLY A 442 8.30 -1.09 -2.36
C GLY A 442 8.74 -2.39 -3.05
N LEU A 443 9.37 -3.26 -2.29
CA LEU A 443 9.72 -4.63 -2.70
C LEU A 443 9.07 -5.62 -1.74
N ALA A 444 8.32 -6.58 -2.28
CA ALA A 444 7.85 -7.73 -1.51
C ALA A 444 8.54 -8.99 -2.01
N GLN A 445 8.90 -9.88 -1.11
CA GLN A 445 9.45 -11.18 -1.43
C GLN A 445 8.71 -12.25 -0.65
N VAL A 446 7.97 -13.09 -1.39
CA VAL A 446 7.31 -14.26 -0.84
C VAL A 446 8.17 -15.49 -1.11
N PRO A 447 8.81 -16.11 -0.11
CA PRO A 447 9.62 -17.31 -0.33
C PRO A 447 8.78 -18.52 -0.70
N ILE A 448 9.37 -19.45 -1.45
CA ILE A 448 8.73 -20.74 -1.78
C ILE A 448 8.80 -21.68 -0.57
N MET A 449 9.92 -21.64 0.17
CA MET A 449 10.13 -22.42 1.38
C MET A 449 9.34 -21.84 2.55
N SER A 450 8.66 -22.70 3.30
CA SER A 450 7.88 -22.33 4.49
C SER A 450 8.72 -21.90 5.68
N SER A 451 10.00 -22.24 5.68
CA SER A 451 10.95 -21.91 6.76
C SER A 451 11.28 -20.42 6.81
N ASP A 452 11.13 -19.73 5.69
CA ASP A 452 11.56 -18.36 5.53
C ASP A 452 10.34 -17.45 5.66
N ASP A 453 10.53 -16.30 6.29
CA ASP A 453 9.48 -15.29 6.44
C ASP A 453 9.31 -14.47 5.14
N ILE A 454 8.13 -13.93 4.95
CA ILE A 454 7.83 -12.98 3.88
C ILE A 454 8.42 -11.64 4.28
N ILE A 455 9.20 -11.04 3.38
CA ILE A 455 9.87 -9.77 3.63
C ILE A 455 9.25 -8.71 2.71
N CYS A 456 8.75 -7.63 3.30
CA CYS A 456 8.30 -6.46 2.58
C CYS A 456 9.16 -5.27 2.99
N GLN A 457 9.85 -4.67 2.04
CA GLN A 457 10.71 -3.50 2.22
C GLN A 457 10.08 -2.29 1.54
N LEU A 458 10.11 -1.17 2.23
CA LEU A 458 9.72 0.14 1.76
C LEU A 458 10.91 1.06 1.97
N ASP A 459 11.39 1.67 0.90
CA ASP A 459 12.47 2.65 0.92
C ASP A 459 11.93 4.01 0.51
N LEU A 460 12.23 5.04 1.29
CA LEU A 460 11.80 6.42 1.10
C LEU A 460 13.03 7.28 0.85
N GLU A 461 13.05 7.98 -0.28
CA GLU A 461 14.18 8.83 -0.68
C GLU A 461 14.30 10.05 0.23
N ASP A 462 13.20 10.77 0.47
CA ASP A 462 13.16 11.98 1.31
C ASP A 462 11.89 12.02 2.18
N VAL A 463 11.99 12.61 3.38
CA VAL A 463 10.83 12.86 4.26
C VAL A 463 10.84 14.31 4.70
N MET A 464 9.77 15.04 4.35
CA MET A 464 9.62 16.47 4.62
C MET A 464 8.32 16.72 5.40
N ALA A 465 8.30 17.75 6.25
CA ALA A 465 7.07 18.25 6.85
C ALA A 465 6.97 19.76 6.69
N TYR A 466 5.78 20.26 6.34
CA TYR A 466 5.48 21.67 6.18
C TYR A 466 4.36 22.11 7.10
N ARG A 467 4.44 23.36 7.52
CA ARG A 467 3.35 24.11 8.16
C ARG A 467 2.78 25.03 7.09
N THR A 468 1.52 24.81 6.78
CA THR A 468 0.82 25.51 5.70
C THR A 468 -0.33 26.31 6.28
N LEU A 469 -0.34 27.62 6.05
CA LEU A 469 -1.44 28.50 6.46
C LEU A 469 -2.47 28.53 5.32
N PRO A 470 -3.73 28.07 5.51
CA PRO A 470 -4.70 27.96 4.41
C PRO A 470 -5.03 29.27 3.68
N ARG A 471 -4.67 30.42 4.26
CA ARG A 471 -4.91 31.76 3.69
C ARG A 471 -3.68 32.40 3.06
N GLU A 472 -2.50 31.81 3.23
CA GLU A 472 -1.24 32.32 2.71
C GLU A 472 -0.54 31.23 1.90
N ALA A 473 0.00 31.57 0.73
CA ALA A 473 0.81 30.63 -0.06
C ALA A 473 2.20 30.34 0.57
N ASN A 474 2.44 30.84 1.78
CA ASN A 474 3.70 30.66 2.50
C ASN A 474 3.75 29.26 3.12
N LEU A 475 4.78 28.52 2.75
CA LEU A 475 5.02 27.15 3.19
C LEU A 475 6.29 27.12 4.01
N ASN A 476 6.15 27.01 5.33
CA ASN A 476 7.30 26.90 6.20
C ASN A 476 7.69 25.43 6.32
N ARG A 477 8.90 25.08 5.88
CA ARG A 477 9.48 23.74 6.10
C ARG A 477 9.83 23.60 7.55
N VAL A 478 9.22 22.61 8.20
CA VAL A 478 9.35 22.39 9.64
C VAL A 478 10.34 21.27 9.93
N ILE A 479 10.32 20.21 9.11
CA ILE A 479 11.17 19.03 9.26
C ILE A 479 11.68 18.63 7.89
N GLN A 480 12.97 18.31 7.81
CA GLN A 480 13.60 17.67 6.65
C GLN A 480 14.51 16.54 7.13
N LEU A 481 14.30 15.35 6.58
CA LEU A 481 15.05 14.13 6.88
C LEU A 481 15.62 13.57 5.57
N GLY A 482 16.83 12.99 5.61
CA GLY A 482 17.52 12.42 4.45
C GLY A 482 16.96 11.08 3.94
N GLY A 483 15.71 10.76 4.26
CA GLY A 483 15.02 9.52 3.87
C GLY A 483 14.58 8.65 5.06
N ALA A 484 13.94 7.53 4.74
CA ALA A 484 13.50 6.54 5.73
C ALA A 484 13.36 5.16 5.08
N ASP A 485 13.39 4.11 5.89
CA ASP A 485 13.14 2.75 5.45
C ASP A 485 12.21 2.03 6.44
N ALA A 486 11.37 1.15 5.91
CA ALA A 486 10.52 0.29 6.71
C ALA A 486 10.58 -1.14 6.18
N THR A 487 10.77 -2.11 7.07
CA THR A 487 10.77 -3.53 6.76
C THR A 487 9.73 -4.24 7.61
N PHE A 488 8.84 -4.97 6.95
CA PHE A 488 7.90 -5.89 7.57
C PHE A 488 8.34 -7.32 7.31
N THR A 489 8.47 -8.11 8.38
CA THR A 489 8.73 -9.55 8.32
C THR A 489 7.48 -10.28 8.78
N VAL A 490 6.79 -10.92 7.85
CA VAL A 490 5.52 -11.64 8.09
C VAL A 490 5.80 -13.14 8.06
N PRO A 491 5.51 -13.88 9.14
CA PRO A 491 5.68 -15.33 9.14
C PRO A 491 4.86 -16.03 8.06
N SER A 492 5.49 -16.97 7.34
CA SER A 492 4.91 -17.64 6.18
C SER A 492 3.66 -18.48 6.47
N PHE A 493 3.39 -18.82 7.73
CA PHE A 493 2.19 -19.54 8.17
C PHE A 493 0.96 -18.62 8.32
N LEU A 494 1.13 -17.29 8.29
CA LEU A 494 0.02 -16.33 8.28
C LEU A 494 -0.62 -16.18 6.89
N LEU A 495 -0.02 -16.77 5.85
CA LEU A 495 -0.66 -16.83 4.54
C LEU A 495 -1.94 -17.68 4.60
N PRO A 496 -3.00 -17.30 3.86
CA PRO A 496 -4.21 -18.12 3.76
C PRO A 496 -3.88 -19.56 3.36
N HIS A 497 -4.54 -20.56 3.97
CA HIS A 497 -4.39 -21.99 3.68
C HIS A 497 -3.09 -22.66 4.17
N HIS A 498 -2.34 -21.99 5.05
CA HIS A 498 -1.09 -22.49 5.63
C HIS A 498 -1.23 -22.96 7.08
N GLU A 499 -2.44 -23.37 7.47
CA GLU A 499 -2.76 -23.77 8.85
C GLU A 499 -1.94 -25.00 9.30
N HIS A 500 -1.52 -25.84 8.36
CA HIS A 500 -0.68 -27.02 8.57
C HIS A 500 0.74 -26.70 9.07
N ILE A 501 1.19 -25.45 8.94
CA ILE A 501 2.52 -24.97 9.36
C ILE A 501 2.42 -24.12 10.63
N LEU A 502 1.21 -23.97 11.20
CA LEU A 502 1.05 -23.21 12.43
C LEU A 502 1.89 -23.84 13.55
N PRO A 503 2.59 -23.02 14.35
CA PRO A 503 3.31 -23.54 15.50
C PRO A 503 2.33 -24.23 16.47
N ARG A 504 2.78 -25.33 17.10
CA ARG A 504 1.99 -25.99 18.14
C ARG A 504 1.79 -25.04 19.32
N ILE A 505 0.69 -25.20 20.06
CA ILE A 505 0.46 -24.47 21.30
C ILE A 505 1.59 -24.82 22.29
N SER A 506 2.18 -23.79 22.90
CA SER A 506 3.26 -23.94 23.87
C SER A 506 2.81 -24.77 25.07
N SER A 507 3.52 -25.87 25.35
CA SER A 507 3.23 -26.70 26.52
C SER A 507 3.65 -26.03 27.82
N ASN A 508 3.08 -26.45 28.96
CA ASN A 508 3.54 -26.02 30.29
C ASN A 508 5.04 -26.29 30.51
N LYS A 509 5.59 -27.33 29.88
CA LYS A 509 7.03 -27.61 29.89
C LYS A 509 7.82 -26.54 29.13
N ASP A 510 7.37 -26.17 27.94
CA ASP A 510 8.02 -25.17 27.09
C ASP A 510 8.00 -23.78 27.80
N LYS A 511 6.90 -23.45 28.47
CA LYS A 511 6.77 -22.24 29.31
C LYS A 511 7.72 -22.25 30.50
N TYR A 512 7.88 -23.40 31.17
CA TYR A 512 8.83 -23.55 32.27
C TYR A 512 10.30 -23.43 31.81
N GLU A 513 10.62 -23.97 30.62
CA GLU A 513 11.94 -23.80 30.00
C GLU A 513 12.23 -22.33 29.65
N LEU A 514 11.25 -21.61 29.10
CA LEU A 514 11.35 -20.17 28.87
C LEU A 514 11.58 -19.40 30.17
N GLN A 515 10.81 -19.69 31.22
CA GLN A 515 10.97 -19.06 32.53
C GLN A 515 12.33 -19.34 33.17
N THR A 516 12.86 -20.56 32.99
CA THR A 516 14.22 -20.92 33.41
C THR A 516 15.26 -20.12 32.64
N SER A 517 15.09 -19.96 31.32
CA SER A 517 16.00 -19.19 30.47
C SER A 517 16.04 -17.69 30.83
N ILE A 518 14.92 -17.12 31.28
CA ILE A 518 14.84 -15.74 31.79
C ILE A 518 15.63 -15.59 33.11
N ASN A 519 15.49 -16.57 34.01
CA ASN A 519 16.18 -16.57 35.29
C ASN A 519 17.70 -16.70 35.10
N ASP A 520 18.14 -17.55 34.18
CA ASP A 520 19.54 -17.81 33.86
C ASP A 520 20.19 -16.72 32.97
N ALA A 521 19.40 -15.89 32.31
CA ALA A 521 19.90 -14.83 31.44
C ALA A 521 20.72 -13.79 32.23
N ARG A 522 22.03 -13.69 31.93
CA ARG A 522 22.93 -12.75 32.62
C ARG A 522 22.70 -11.27 32.24
N SER A 523 22.12 -11.01 31.08
CA SER A 523 21.97 -9.67 30.51
C SER A 523 20.52 -9.18 30.55
N LYS A 524 20.30 -7.93 30.99
CA LYS A 524 18.96 -7.31 31.02
C LYS A 524 18.21 -7.37 29.68
N PRO A 525 18.83 -7.13 28.50
CA PRO A 525 18.12 -7.24 27.23
C PRO A 525 17.55 -8.63 26.96
N LYS A 526 18.34 -9.69 27.23
CA LYS A 526 17.86 -11.07 27.09
C LYS A 526 16.75 -11.43 28.07
N LYS A 527 16.74 -10.83 29.26
CA LYS A 527 15.62 -11.00 30.22
C LYS A 527 14.33 -10.39 29.67
N VAL A 528 14.39 -9.14 29.20
CA VAL A 528 13.22 -8.44 28.62
C VAL A 528 12.71 -9.18 27.38
N GLN A 529 13.61 -9.67 26.52
CA GLN A 529 13.23 -10.44 25.35
C GLN A 529 12.60 -11.79 25.73
N GLY A 530 13.16 -12.49 26.71
CA GLY A 530 12.56 -13.74 27.19
C GLY A 530 11.22 -13.54 27.91
N GLU A 531 11.03 -12.44 28.65
CA GLU A 531 9.74 -12.06 29.25
C GLU A 531 8.67 -11.84 28.16
N TYR A 532 9.04 -11.15 27.08
CA TYR A 532 8.17 -10.95 25.92
C TYR A 532 7.84 -12.27 25.21
N ASP A 533 8.83 -13.14 24.99
CA ASP A 533 8.62 -14.46 24.37
C ASP A 533 7.71 -15.37 25.24
N LEU A 534 7.81 -15.25 26.57
CA LEU A 534 6.95 -15.95 27.52
C LEU A 534 5.51 -15.44 27.46
N GLU A 535 5.31 -14.11 27.45
CA GLU A 535 3.99 -13.49 27.31
C GLU A 535 3.32 -13.89 25.98
N GLN A 536 4.09 -13.91 24.89
CA GLN A 536 3.64 -14.38 23.58
C GLN A 536 3.22 -15.86 23.62
N ALA A 537 4.01 -16.72 24.28
CA ALA A 537 3.70 -18.14 24.46
C ALA A 537 2.47 -18.36 25.36
N ASP A 538 2.20 -17.43 26.28
CA ASP A 538 1.02 -17.47 27.15
C ASP A 538 -0.27 -17.11 26.42
N ARG A 539 -0.21 -16.11 25.52
CA ARG A 539 -1.36 -15.63 24.75
C ARG A 539 -1.60 -16.36 23.44
N ASP A 540 -0.71 -17.27 23.05
CA ASP A 540 -0.78 -18.00 21.78
C ASP A 540 -0.81 -17.04 20.57
N GLU A 541 0.16 -16.12 20.55
CA GLU A 541 0.29 -15.08 19.53
C GLU A 541 1.50 -15.33 18.61
N ALA A 542 1.44 -14.83 17.38
CA ALA A 542 2.57 -14.75 16.46
C ALA A 542 2.89 -13.30 16.15
N ASN A 543 4.17 -12.96 16.04
CA ASN A 543 4.60 -11.58 15.80
C ASN A 543 4.94 -11.33 14.34
N VAL A 544 4.32 -10.31 13.75
CA VAL A 544 4.81 -9.66 12.53
C VAL A 544 5.83 -8.61 12.95
N LYS A 545 7.08 -8.74 12.51
CA LYS A 545 8.14 -7.78 12.91
C LYS A 545 8.09 -6.56 12.01
N LEU A 546 7.94 -5.39 12.59
CA LEU A 546 8.06 -4.09 11.94
C LEU A 546 9.36 -3.45 12.39
N SER A 547 10.22 -3.09 11.44
CA SER A 547 11.40 -2.25 11.69
C SER A 547 11.29 -1.00 10.85
N ALA A 548 11.35 0.17 11.47
CA ALA A 548 11.29 1.46 10.78
C ALA A 548 12.49 2.31 11.20
N HIS A 549 13.26 2.80 10.24
CA HIS A 549 14.36 3.72 10.49
C HIS A 549 14.25 4.99 9.65
N VAL A 550 14.81 6.06 10.20
CA VAL A 550 14.92 7.37 9.59
C VAL A 550 16.39 7.63 9.33
N ARG A 551 16.71 8.16 8.14
CA ARG A 551 18.07 8.48 7.71
C ARG A 551 18.41 9.92 8.07
N LEU A 552 19.60 10.11 8.63
CA LEU A 552 20.18 11.42 8.90
C LEU A 552 20.93 11.94 7.66
N PRO A 553 21.07 13.27 7.47
CA PRO A 553 20.85 14.35 8.44
C PRO A 553 19.37 14.73 8.64
N ALA A 554 19.08 15.35 9.79
CA ALA A 554 17.76 15.90 10.12
C ALA A 554 17.85 17.40 10.43
N VAL A 555 17.01 18.20 9.77
CA VAL A 555 16.90 19.66 9.96
C VAL A 555 15.52 19.99 10.52
N PHE A 556 15.48 20.83 11.55
CA PHE A 556 14.24 21.24 12.22
C PHE A 556 14.17 22.76 12.30
N ASP A 557 12.99 23.30 12.04
CA ASP A 557 12.75 24.74 12.20
C ASP A 557 12.70 25.17 13.67
N GLN A 558 13.13 26.41 13.94
CA GLN A 558 13.22 26.95 15.30
C GLN A 558 11.84 27.06 15.97
N GLU A 559 10.78 27.38 15.21
CA GLU A 559 9.42 27.46 15.77
C GLU A 559 8.94 26.10 16.29
N LEU A 560 9.23 25.02 15.55
CA LEU A 560 8.91 23.67 16.00
C LEU A 560 9.71 23.27 17.23
N LEU A 561 11.01 23.59 17.26
CA LEU A 561 11.85 23.28 18.42
C LEU A 561 11.37 24.00 19.67
N ASP A 562 10.91 25.25 19.53
CA ASP A 562 10.33 26.03 20.61
C ASP A 562 8.98 25.45 21.08
N CYS A 563 8.14 24.99 20.16
CA CYS A 563 6.87 24.30 20.48
C CYS A 563 7.12 22.95 21.17
N ALA A 564 8.06 22.15 20.68
CA ALA A 564 8.45 20.88 21.28
C ALA A 564 9.03 21.07 22.69
N ALA A 565 9.86 22.10 22.90
CA ALA A 565 10.37 22.45 24.21
C ALA A 565 9.25 22.85 25.19
N ALA A 566 8.25 23.61 24.72
CA ALA A 566 7.08 23.96 25.52
C ALA A 566 6.26 22.71 25.90
N LEU A 567 6.03 21.79 24.97
CA LEU A 567 5.29 20.56 25.22
C LEU A 567 6.02 19.65 26.24
N VAL A 568 7.34 19.47 26.09
CA VAL A 568 8.16 18.73 27.05
C VAL A 568 8.09 19.36 28.44
N LYS A 569 8.10 20.70 28.52
CA LYS A 569 7.96 21.42 29.79
C LYS A 569 6.60 21.13 30.43
N VAL A 570 5.51 21.21 29.67
CA VAL A 570 4.15 20.89 30.15
C VAL A 570 4.10 19.46 30.69
N THR A 571 4.53 18.47 29.91
CA THR A 571 4.50 17.07 30.34
C THR A 571 5.30 16.86 31.63
N LYS A 572 6.45 17.54 31.78
CA LYS A 572 7.25 17.44 33.01
C LYS A 572 6.59 18.10 34.22
N VAL A 573 5.92 19.23 34.05
CA VAL A 573 5.17 19.86 35.14
C VAL A 573 4.03 18.94 35.58
N ILE A 574 3.27 18.38 34.64
CA ILE A 574 2.17 17.44 34.92
C ILE A 574 2.67 16.16 35.62
N GLU A 575 3.81 15.59 35.18
CA GLU A 575 4.44 14.44 35.84
C GLU A 575 4.83 14.74 37.30
N ILE A 576 5.29 15.96 37.59
CA ILE A 576 5.69 16.37 38.94
C ILE A 576 4.46 16.56 39.83
N GLU A 577 3.38 17.13 39.29
CA GLU A 577 2.13 17.39 40.03
C GLU A 577 1.29 16.13 40.26
N SER A 578 1.28 15.18 39.32
CA SER A 578 0.42 13.98 39.39
C SER A 578 0.93 12.90 40.35
N GLY A 579 2.16 13.03 40.87
CA GLY A 579 2.79 12.01 41.71
C GLY A 579 3.01 10.66 40.98
N PRO A 580 3.75 9.72 41.59
CA PRO A 580 4.23 8.51 40.91
C PRO A 580 3.15 7.48 40.52
N ASN A 581 1.89 7.63 40.93
CA ASN A 581 0.89 6.54 40.88
C ASN A 581 -0.37 6.81 40.02
N ALA A 582 -0.51 7.96 39.37
CA ALA A 582 -1.74 8.30 38.63
C ALA A 582 -1.71 7.95 37.12
N MET A 583 -0.55 7.58 36.58
CA MET A 583 -0.33 7.40 35.14
C MET A 583 0.43 6.09 34.84
N GLU A 584 0.25 5.06 35.67
CA GLU A 584 0.91 3.76 35.50
C GLU A 584 0.24 2.87 34.43
N THR A 585 -0.96 3.19 33.97
CA THR A 585 -1.78 2.26 33.15
C THR A 585 -1.75 2.48 31.64
N GLU A 586 -1.32 3.63 31.10
CA GLU A 586 -1.58 3.93 29.67
C GLU A 586 -0.38 4.31 28.79
N VAL A 587 0.84 4.53 29.32
CA VAL A 587 1.97 4.93 28.47
C VAL A 587 3.28 4.22 28.84
N SER A 588 3.38 2.93 28.48
CA SER A 588 4.60 2.13 28.65
C SER A 588 5.74 2.59 27.72
N GLY A 589 5.43 3.02 26.49
CA GLY A 589 6.45 3.37 25.47
C GLY A 589 7.25 4.65 25.77
N LEU A 590 6.62 5.67 26.35
CA LEU A 590 7.29 6.93 26.70
C LEU A 590 8.16 6.80 27.97
N ARG A 591 7.81 5.87 28.87
CA ARG A 591 8.57 5.57 30.10
C ARG A 591 9.96 5.03 29.78
N ASP A 592 10.11 4.28 28.70
CA ASP A 592 11.40 3.68 28.32
C ASP A 592 12.30 4.69 27.60
N PHE A 593 11.72 5.58 26.79
CA PHE A 593 12.43 6.72 26.20
C PHE A 593 12.90 7.71 27.29
N THR A 594 12.04 8.00 28.27
CA THR A 594 12.37 8.87 29.41
C THR A 594 13.32 8.20 30.41
N LYS A 595 13.25 6.88 30.62
CA LYS A 595 14.27 6.13 31.39
C LYS A 595 15.63 6.13 30.73
N ALA A 596 15.69 6.08 29.39
CA ALA A 596 16.94 6.18 28.64
C ALA A 596 17.58 7.58 28.78
N LEU A 597 16.77 8.64 28.75
CA LEU A 597 17.21 10.00 29.08
C LEU A 597 17.64 10.13 30.56
N ASN A 598 16.91 9.51 31.48
CA ASN A 598 17.20 9.53 32.92
C ASN A 598 18.51 8.84 33.29
N LYS A 599 18.93 7.80 32.55
CA LYS A 599 20.21 7.12 32.78
C LYS A 599 21.40 7.98 32.41
N THR A 600 21.29 8.77 31.35
CA THR A 600 22.37 9.66 30.89
C THR A 600 22.50 10.90 31.78
N ALA A 601 21.44 11.29 32.47
CA ALA A 601 21.44 12.41 33.43
C ALA A 601 21.89 12.03 34.85
N LYS A 602 21.97 10.72 35.18
CA LYS A 602 22.11 10.25 36.57
C LYS A 602 23.49 10.40 37.20
N ASP A 603 24.53 10.65 36.40
CA ASP A 603 25.89 10.81 36.92
C ASP A 603 26.25 12.27 37.30
N GLY A 604 25.33 13.22 37.11
CA GLY A 604 25.65 14.65 37.28
C GLY A 604 24.94 15.43 38.39
N ILE A 605 23.79 15.00 38.92
CA ILE A 605 22.93 15.93 39.68
C ILE A 605 22.41 15.30 40.98
N LYS A 606 23.13 15.56 42.07
CA LYS A 606 22.62 15.35 43.44
C LYS A 606 21.67 16.49 43.81
N LYS A 607 20.39 16.14 43.98
CA LYS A 607 19.49 16.54 45.08
C LYS A 607 19.53 18.02 45.55
N ALA A 608 19.61 18.97 44.63
CA ALA A 608 19.38 20.39 44.91
C ALA A 608 18.77 21.07 43.67
N MET A 609 17.48 20.85 43.41
CA MET A 609 16.60 21.73 42.63
C MET A 609 15.19 21.13 42.62
N VAL A 610 14.47 21.37 43.71
CA VAL A 610 13.00 21.31 43.73
C VAL A 610 12.55 22.76 43.69
N SER A 611 11.51 23.03 42.88
CA SER A 611 10.79 24.30 42.69
C SER A 611 11.63 25.50 42.20
N GLY A 612 11.56 25.80 40.90
CA GLY A 612 11.71 27.19 40.44
C GLY A 612 12.46 27.44 39.12
N VAL A 613 13.33 26.57 38.63
CA VAL A 613 14.16 26.91 37.45
C VAL A 613 14.53 25.69 36.61
N VAL A 614 13.56 25.14 35.87
CA VAL A 614 13.90 24.53 34.57
C VAL A 614 13.84 25.69 33.56
N ASN A 615 14.95 26.42 33.45
CA ASN A 615 15.04 27.62 32.61
C ASN A 615 14.79 27.22 31.15
N ASP A 616 13.83 27.85 30.46
CA ASP A 616 13.55 27.64 29.03
C ASP A 616 14.83 27.76 28.19
N ARG A 617 15.76 28.61 28.65
CA ARG A 617 17.09 28.80 28.05
C ARG A 617 18.01 27.57 28.14
N TRP A 618 17.85 26.73 29.16
CA TRP A 618 18.60 25.48 29.30
C TRP A 618 18.05 24.39 28.38
N ILE A 619 16.71 24.21 28.32
CA ILE A 619 16.08 23.27 27.38
C ILE A 619 16.41 23.67 25.94
N ALA A 620 16.22 24.94 25.58
CA ALA A 620 16.54 25.43 24.23
C ALA A 620 18.02 25.24 23.85
N ARG A 621 18.96 25.43 24.80
CA ARG A 621 20.39 25.15 24.57
C ARG A 621 20.68 23.66 24.40
N LEU A 622 19.97 22.79 25.11
CA LEU A 622 20.16 21.35 25.02
C LEU A 622 19.57 20.82 23.70
N VAL A 623 18.35 21.23 23.36
CA VAL A 623 17.69 20.93 22.09
C VAL A 623 18.56 21.43 20.94
N GLY A 624 18.98 22.70 20.92
CA GLY A 624 19.81 23.24 19.84
C GLY A 624 21.18 22.56 19.70
N LYS A 625 21.77 22.00 20.77
CA LYS A 625 22.99 21.19 20.67
C LYS A 625 22.74 19.81 20.05
N ILE A 626 21.58 19.21 20.33
CA ILE A 626 21.18 17.92 19.75
C ILE A 626 20.83 18.12 18.28
N THR A 627 20.05 19.15 17.92
CA THR A 627 19.69 19.48 16.54
C THR A 627 20.94 19.66 15.68
N LYS A 628 21.92 20.48 16.11
CA LYS A 628 23.19 20.65 15.37
C LYS A 628 23.99 19.36 15.16
N LYS A 629 23.85 18.39 16.07
CA LYS A 629 24.46 17.06 15.90
C LYS A 629 23.67 16.23 14.90
N LEU A 630 22.34 16.29 14.91
CA LEU A 630 21.49 15.59 13.94
C LEU A 630 21.62 16.15 12.52
N GLU A 631 21.91 17.45 12.37
CA GLU A 631 22.18 18.11 11.08
C GLU A 631 23.48 17.63 10.42
N THR A 632 24.43 17.11 11.21
CA THR A 632 25.77 16.70 10.72
C THR A 632 26.03 15.20 10.86
N ALA A 633 25.22 14.50 11.63
CA ALA A 633 25.31 13.06 11.82
C ALA A 633 24.90 12.32 10.55
N HIS A 634 25.60 11.21 10.31
CA HIS A 634 25.29 10.27 9.23
C HIS A 634 24.98 8.93 9.89
N GLY A 635 23.87 8.32 9.50
CA GLY A 635 23.42 7.03 10.01
C GLY A 635 21.90 6.95 10.12
N ASP A 636 21.43 5.77 10.52
CA ASP A 636 20.02 5.45 10.60
C ASP A 636 19.61 5.34 12.07
N VAL A 637 18.46 5.94 12.40
CA VAL A 637 17.86 5.88 13.74
C VAL A 637 16.47 5.31 13.61
N GLY A 638 16.16 4.25 14.34
CA GLY A 638 14.86 3.62 14.25
C GLY A 638 14.53 2.70 15.40
N TYR A 639 13.37 2.09 15.30
CA TYR A 639 12.86 1.12 16.26
C TYR A 639 12.35 -0.13 15.53
N SER A 640 12.40 -1.25 16.24
CA SER A 640 11.84 -2.51 15.80
C SER A 640 10.85 -3.01 16.84
N THR A 641 9.67 -3.42 16.40
CA THR A 641 8.59 -3.89 17.26
C THR A 641 7.89 -5.10 16.64
N GLY A 642 7.35 -5.98 17.47
CA GLY A 642 6.44 -7.05 17.05
C GLY A 642 5.00 -6.55 17.10
N ILE A 643 4.24 -6.78 16.03
CA ILE A 643 2.79 -6.63 15.99
C ILE A 643 2.20 -8.01 16.34
N PRO A 644 1.54 -8.18 17.50
CA PRO A 644 0.99 -9.47 17.92
C PRO A 644 -0.25 -9.82 17.08
N VAL A 645 -0.27 -11.04 16.58
CA VAL A 645 -1.38 -11.63 15.84
C VAL A 645 -1.89 -12.85 16.62
N PRO A 646 -3.13 -12.82 17.15
CA PRO A 646 -3.69 -13.96 17.87
C PRO A 646 -3.90 -15.15 16.94
N LEU A 647 -3.38 -16.32 17.31
CA LEU A 647 -3.46 -17.52 16.47
C LEU A 647 -4.79 -18.26 16.62
N GLU A 648 -5.62 -17.92 17.60
CA GLU A 648 -6.90 -18.58 17.87
C GLU A 648 -7.78 -18.68 16.61
N GLY A 649 -7.89 -17.59 15.84
CA GLY A 649 -8.66 -17.56 14.59
C GLY A 649 -8.12 -18.50 13.50
N TYR A 650 -6.79 -18.68 13.46
CA TYR A 650 -6.11 -19.58 12.52
C TYR A 650 -6.15 -21.04 12.96
N ARG A 651 -6.32 -21.30 14.26
CA ARG A 651 -6.46 -22.64 14.84
C ARG A 651 -7.88 -23.21 14.74
N LYS A 652 -8.88 -22.36 14.48
CA LYS A 652 -10.26 -22.83 14.29
C LYS A 652 -10.27 -23.91 13.21
N PRO A 653 -10.88 -25.08 13.48
CA PRO A 653 -11.00 -26.11 12.47
C PRO A 653 -11.92 -25.56 11.36
N TYR A 654 -11.34 -25.02 10.29
CA TYR A 654 -11.96 -25.26 8.99
C TYR A 654 -12.11 -26.77 8.92
N LEU A 655 -13.34 -27.27 8.83
CA LEU A 655 -13.67 -28.68 8.79
C LEU A 655 -12.85 -29.37 7.68
N GLU A 656 -11.62 -29.78 8.00
CA GLU A 656 -10.78 -30.60 7.17
C GLU A 656 -11.38 -32.00 7.25
N THR A 657 -12.35 -32.28 6.40
CA THR A 657 -12.62 -33.66 6.02
C THR A 657 -11.34 -34.21 5.39
N GLU A 658 -10.87 -35.38 5.84
CA GLU A 658 -9.72 -36.06 5.24
C GLU A 658 -9.85 -36.06 3.69
N GLY A 659 -8.87 -35.48 3.00
CA GLY A 659 -8.83 -35.38 1.53
C GLY A 659 -9.02 -33.97 0.93
N ASP A 660 -9.17 -32.92 1.75
CA ASP A 660 -9.33 -31.55 1.25
C ASP A 660 -8.03 -30.81 0.93
N LYS A 661 -6.86 -31.33 1.33
CA LYS A 661 -5.54 -30.84 0.88
C LYS A 661 -4.80 -32.00 0.20
N LEU A 662 -4.36 -31.79 -1.04
CA LEU A 662 -3.72 -32.84 -1.85
C LEU A 662 -2.22 -32.96 -1.56
N LEU A 663 -1.60 -31.88 -1.09
CA LEU A 663 -0.19 -31.82 -0.71
C LEU A 663 -0.08 -30.93 0.55
N PRO A 664 0.46 -31.45 1.66
CA PRO A 664 0.90 -30.60 2.78
C PRO A 664 2.10 -29.74 2.39
#